data_AF-A0A5D2QNR3-F1
#
_entry.id   AF-A0A5D2QNR3-F1
#
_cell.length_a   1.000
_cell.length_b   1.000
_cell.length_c   1.000
_cell.angle_alpha   90.00
_cell.angle_beta   90.00
_cell.angle_gamma   90.00
#
_symmetry.space_group_name_H-M   'P 1'
#
loop_
_entity.id
_entity.type
_entity.pdbx_description
1 polymer ?
#
loop_
_entity_poly.entity_id
_entity_poly.type
_entity_poly.pdbx_seq_one_letter_code
_entity_poly.pdbx_strand_id
1 'polypeptide(L)'
;MKFGKEFASQMVPEWQNAYMDYEYLKTLLKEIQRFKHRTKPPSTGLKRKLTLYRAFSGLTQKNHHNPTSPSSASPDIESQPILVNSVERNGSESYETTFLMSSDEGGEYELVYFRRLDDELNKVNKFYKDKVEEVMKEANVLNKQMDALIAFRIKVENPPVNFDRSVEMTRLASDIAVSTASLSVPTTPSGGRSKSKRAAHLEAIEESTHGQTEDDKDDEKEMETPVQEPKPPKPKIKGVKPAPLEVLDRVKMNNTLETSRSTIKGVLQVPKQAEMSFSRENLRKVEDQLKRAFVEFYQKLRLLKSYSFLNTLAFSKIMKKYDKITSRSASRSYMKMVDNSNLGSSDDITKLMERVEATFIKHFSNANRTKGMDILRPKAKRDRHRVTFSTGFLAGCMASLLLALIMIVRLRRIMDSRGRTIYMETMFPLYSLFGFIVLHMLMYAIDIFYWRKYRVNYAFIFGFKPGTELGYREVLLLSFGLGTLALAAVLCNLDMEMDPKTKDYKAFTELLPLLLVLVLLIILFLPFKILYRTNRFFFLTCLFHSICAPLYKVTLPDFFLADQLTSQVQAIRSLEFYVCYYGWGDFKHRENKCRGSNVFATFYFIVAVLPYMARLLQCLRRLFEERDPVQGYNGLKYFLTIVAVCLRTAYYVNTGIGWRVIVGIVSAIAAIFCTYWDFVYDWGLLNRQSKNPWLRDKLLVPHKYIYFGAIGLNVVLRFAWLQTVLNFKFDLHRETLATLVASLEIIRRGVWNFFRLENEHLNNVGKYRAFKSVPLPFNYDEDDDKDD
;
A
#
# COMPACT_ATOMS: atom_id res chain seq x y z
N MET A 1 0.63 30.92 0.48
CA MET A 1 -0.14 29.86 1.17
C MET A 1 -0.06 28.56 0.38
N LYS A 2 0.83 27.63 0.77
CA LYS A 2 0.96 26.28 0.19
C LYS A 2 1.05 25.18 1.26
N PHE A 3 1.56 25.53 2.45
CA PHE A 3 1.83 24.57 3.53
C PHE A 3 0.64 23.72 3.98
N GLY A 4 -0.59 24.25 4.12
CA GLY A 4 -1.73 23.40 4.53
C GLY A 4 -2.03 22.26 3.54
N LYS A 5 -1.91 22.53 2.23
CA LYS A 5 -2.05 21.50 1.18
C LYS A 5 -0.87 20.53 1.17
N GLU A 6 0.33 21.03 1.44
CA GLU A 6 1.56 20.24 1.51
C GLU A 6 1.60 19.34 2.74
N PHE A 7 1.17 19.85 3.89
CA PHE A 7 1.03 19.09 5.13
C PHE A 7 0.05 17.92 4.92
N ALA A 8 -1.16 18.21 4.42
CA ALA A 8 -2.12 17.18 4.05
C ALA A 8 -1.60 16.21 2.99
N SER A 9 -0.76 16.68 2.06
CA SER A 9 -0.21 15.82 1.01
C SER A 9 0.95 14.93 1.47
N GLN A 10 1.59 15.24 2.61
CA GLN A 10 2.72 14.46 3.14
C GLN A 10 2.34 13.58 4.35
N MET A 11 1.14 13.73 4.92
CA MET A 11 0.65 12.85 5.98
C MET A 11 0.61 11.39 5.54
N VAL A 12 0.95 10.50 6.48
CA VAL A 12 0.66 9.07 6.38
C VAL A 12 -0.86 8.87 6.51
N PRO A 13 -1.56 8.31 5.49
CA PRO A 13 -3.01 8.16 5.52
C PRO A 13 -3.53 7.40 6.75
N GLU A 14 -2.81 6.35 7.16
CA GLU A 14 -3.13 5.51 8.31
C GLU A 14 -3.02 6.25 9.64
N TRP A 15 -2.26 7.34 9.72
CA TRP A 15 -2.04 8.14 10.93
C TRP A 15 -2.69 9.52 10.87
N GLN A 16 -3.56 9.78 9.88
CA GLN A 16 -4.13 11.10 9.64
C GLN A 16 -4.75 11.74 10.88
N ASN A 17 -5.45 10.96 11.71
CA ASN A 17 -6.08 11.43 12.95
C ASN A 17 -5.08 11.80 14.05
N ALA A 18 -3.87 11.26 13.99
CA ALA A 18 -2.82 11.50 14.96
C ALA A 18 -2.02 12.76 14.65
N TYR A 19 -2.06 13.29 13.42
CA TYR A 19 -1.43 14.57 13.10
C TYR A 19 -2.19 15.75 13.74
N MET A 20 -1.48 16.86 13.89
CA MET A 20 -2.08 18.14 14.30
C MET A 20 -3.15 18.61 13.33
N ASP A 21 -4.29 19.07 13.83
CA ASP A 21 -5.33 19.71 13.03
C ASP A 21 -4.97 21.16 12.68
N TYR A 22 -4.08 21.29 11.71
CA TYR A 22 -3.56 22.57 11.25
C TYR A 22 -4.64 23.48 10.63
N GLU A 23 -5.69 22.91 10.02
CA GLU A 23 -6.78 23.71 9.43
C GLU A 23 -7.73 24.23 10.52
N TYR A 24 -8.01 23.45 11.55
CA TYR A 24 -8.80 23.91 12.70
C TYR A 24 -8.09 25.01 13.50
N LEU A 25 -6.78 24.87 13.77
CA LEU A 25 -6.02 25.94 14.42
C LEU A 25 -5.99 27.21 13.55
N LYS A 26 -5.97 27.07 12.22
CA LYS A 26 -6.11 28.22 11.32
C LYS A 26 -7.48 28.87 11.37
N THR A 27 -8.57 28.15 11.64
CA THR A 27 -9.89 28.77 11.80
C THR A 27 -9.95 29.62 13.07
N LEU A 28 -9.39 29.14 14.18
CA LEU A 28 -9.28 29.91 15.43
C LEU A 28 -8.45 31.19 15.23
N LEU A 29 -7.31 31.11 14.53
CA LEU A 29 -6.52 32.30 14.21
C LEU A 29 -7.27 33.32 13.34
N LYS A 30 -8.16 32.88 12.44
CA LYS A 30 -9.00 33.78 11.65
C LYS A 30 -10.06 34.47 12.50
N GLU A 31 -10.56 33.82 13.55
CA GLU A 31 -11.50 34.42 14.50
C GLU A 31 -10.83 35.53 15.29
N ILE A 32 -9.62 35.28 15.83
CA ILE A 32 -8.78 36.30 16.47
C ILE A 32 -8.54 37.48 15.51
N GLN A 33 -8.20 37.19 14.25
CA GLN A 33 -7.99 38.22 13.23
C GLN A 33 -9.27 39.04 12.96
N ARG A 34 -10.44 38.39 12.84
CA ARG A 34 -11.72 39.06 12.63
C ARG A 34 -12.08 39.96 13.80
N PHE A 35 -11.86 39.49 15.03
CA PHE A 35 -12.07 40.29 16.23
C PHE A 35 -11.21 41.56 16.20
N LYS A 36 -9.89 41.43 15.98
CA LYS A 36 -8.98 42.59 15.85
C LYS A 36 -9.35 43.56 14.74
N HIS A 37 -9.98 43.09 13.65
CA HIS A 37 -10.48 43.98 12.60
C HIS A 37 -11.75 44.73 13.00
N ARG A 38 -12.60 44.13 13.86
CA ARG A 38 -13.83 44.76 14.38
C ARG A 38 -13.54 45.80 15.48
N THR A 39 -12.51 45.56 16.29
CA THR A 39 -12.10 46.47 17.38
C THR A 39 -11.08 47.53 16.95
N LYS A 40 -10.66 47.55 15.68
CA LYS A 40 -9.86 48.65 15.14
C LYS A 40 -10.71 49.92 15.05
N PRO A 41 -10.28 51.06 15.64
CA PRO A 41 -10.98 52.33 15.45
C PRO A 41 -11.00 52.71 13.95
N PRO A 42 -12.05 53.40 13.46
CA PRO A 42 -12.08 53.86 12.08
C PRO A 42 -10.85 54.70 11.80
N SER A 43 -10.18 54.43 10.69
CA SER A 43 -8.99 55.19 10.28
C SER A 43 -9.39 56.66 10.09
N THR A 44 -9.03 57.51 11.04
CA THR A 44 -8.94 58.95 10.79
C THR A 44 -7.98 59.14 9.62
N GLY A 45 -8.46 59.72 8.54
CA GLY A 45 -7.73 59.85 7.28
C GLY A 45 -6.31 60.37 7.47
N LEU A 46 -5.38 59.85 6.66
CA LEU A 46 -4.03 60.39 6.51
C LEU A 46 -4.12 61.91 6.24
N LYS A 47 -3.83 62.74 7.24
CA LYS A 47 -3.23 64.06 6.96
C LYS A 47 -1.78 63.79 6.62
N ARG A 48 -1.54 63.68 5.31
CA ARG A 48 -0.22 63.63 4.68
C ARG A 48 0.54 64.91 5.04
N LYS A 49 1.36 64.89 6.11
CA LYS A 49 2.41 65.90 6.30
C LYS A 49 3.53 65.57 5.33
N LEU A 50 3.64 66.35 4.24
CA LEU A 50 4.84 66.37 3.41
C LEU A 50 6.00 66.83 4.30
N THR A 51 6.99 65.96 4.52
CA THR A 51 8.35 66.38 4.81
C THR A 51 9.17 66.11 3.56
N LEU A 52 9.27 67.17 2.75
CA LEU A 52 10.21 67.27 1.64
C LEU A 52 11.63 67.34 2.21
N TYR A 53 12.54 66.57 1.59
CA TYR A 53 14.00 66.66 1.69
C TYR A 53 14.66 66.49 3.08
N ARG A 54 15.18 65.27 3.34
CA ARG A 54 16.46 65.09 4.06
C ARG A 54 17.20 63.87 3.49
N ALA A 55 17.79 64.04 2.31
CA ALA A 55 18.88 63.18 1.85
C ALA A 55 20.16 63.62 2.57
N PHE A 56 20.96 62.68 3.07
CA PHE A 56 22.21 62.87 3.82
C PHE A 56 22.07 63.23 5.31
N SER A 57 21.90 62.20 6.15
CA SER A 57 22.33 62.23 7.57
C SER A 57 23.07 60.95 7.93
N GLY A 58 23.92 60.49 7.01
CA GLY A 58 24.78 59.31 7.15
C GLY A 58 26.27 59.64 6.99
N LEU A 59 26.69 60.87 7.30
CA LEU A 59 28.08 61.29 7.27
C LEU A 59 28.32 62.08 8.55
N THR A 60 29.11 61.50 9.46
CA THR A 60 29.54 62.02 10.76
C THR A 60 28.59 61.77 11.95
N GLN A 61 28.71 60.61 12.59
CA GLN A 61 28.90 60.61 14.05
C GLN A 61 29.63 59.36 14.56
N LYS A 62 30.67 59.64 15.34
CA LYS A 62 31.71 58.76 15.86
C LYS A 62 31.17 57.76 16.89
N ASN A 63 31.82 56.60 16.89
CA ASN A 63 31.88 55.62 17.98
C ASN A 63 32.01 56.29 19.35
N HIS A 64 31.07 55.98 20.25
CA HIS A 64 31.36 55.83 21.67
C HIS A 64 30.85 54.47 22.13
N HIS A 65 31.79 53.54 22.26
CA HIS A 65 31.65 52.39 23.14
C HIS A 65 31.80 52.86 24.59
N ASN A 66 30.81 52.56 25.42
CA ASN A 66 31.03 52.31 26.84
C ASN A 66 30.67 50.85 27.10
N PRO A 67 31.59 50.02 27.63
CA PRO A 67 31.30 48.64 27.98
C PRO A 67 30.67 48.60 29.37
N THR A 68 29.56 47.88 29.52
CA THR A 68 29.15 47.37 30.82
C THR A 68 28.62 45.96 30.62
N SER A 69 29.22 45.02 31.34
CA SER A 69 28.79 43.63 31.50
C SER A 69 29.03 43.30 32.98
N PRO A 70 28.51 42.18 33.52
CA PRO A 70 27.16 41.66 33.45
C PRO A 70 26.65 41.34 34.88
N SER A 71 25.38 41.57 35.20
CA SER A 71 24.80 40.99 36.42
C SER A 71 23.40 40.47 36.15
N SER A 72 23.32 39.14 36.03
CA SER A 72 22.21 38.28 36.45
C SER A 72 20.87 38.99 36.70
N ALA A 73 20.11 39.21 35.64
CA ALA A 73 18.67 39.40 35.73
C ALA A 73 18.01 38.19 35.07
N SER A 74 17.15 37.53 35.84
CA SER A 74 16.10 36.62 35.36
C SER A 74 15.49 37.11 34.05
N PRO A 75 15.08 36.22 33.12
CA PRO A 75 14.38 36.69 31.93
C PRO A 75 13.12 37.43 32.38
N ASP A 76 12.99 38.71 32.04
CA ASP A 76 11.86 39.58 32.39
C ASP A 76 10.53 38.88 32.14
N ILE A 77 9.93 38.38 33.22
CA ILE A 77 8.64 37.67 33.22
C ILE A 77 7.52 38.60 32.73
N GLU A 78 7.68 39.92 32.90
CA GLU A 78 6.68 40.92 32.50
C GLU A 78 6.55 41.13 30.98
N SER A 79 7.48 40.61 30.17
CA SER A 79 7.45 40.79 28.71
C SER A 79 6.99 39.56 27.92
N GLN A 80 6.76 38.41 28.59
CA GLN A 80 6.36 37.18 27.90
C GLN A 80 4.82 37.07 27.80
N PRO A 81 4.26 36.89 26.59
CA PRO A 81 2.81 36.79 26.40
C PRO A 81 2.22 35.45 26.89
N ILE A 82 3.06 34.44 27.12
CA ILE A 82 2.68 33.10 27.56
C ILE A 82 3.67 32.57 28.62
N LEU A 83 3.14 31.83 29.59
CA LEU A 83 3.90 30.97 30.48
C LEU A 83 3.57 29.52 30.12
N VAL A 84 4.58 28.70 29.88
CA VAL A 84 4.40 27.32 29.41
C VAL A 84 4.81 26.36 30.51
N ASN A 85 3.88 25.53 30.97
CA ASN A 85 4.08 24.60 32.08
C ASN A 85 4.06 23.14 31.58
N SER A 86 4.96 22.32 32.11
CA SER A 86 4.86 20.86 32.03
C SER A 86 4.16 20.35 33.28
N VAL A 87 3.03 19.68 33.11
CA VAL A 87 2.20 19.11 34.17
C VAL A 87 2.26 17.59 34.05
N GLU A 88 2.74 16.91 35.09
CA GLU A 88 2.64 15.46 35.18
C GLU A 88 1.22 15.07 35.63
N ARG A 89 0.47 14.40 34.75
CA ARG A 89 -0.86 13.89 35.07
C ARG A 89 -0.93 12.41 34.70
N ASN A 90 -1.25 11.55 35.68
CA ASN A 90 -1.36 10.09 35.52
C ASN A 90 -0.11 9.40 34.92
N GLY A 91 1.10 9.83 35.29
CA GLY A 91 2.35 9.26 34.78
C GLY A 91 2.69 9.64 33.33
N SER A 92 1.97 10.62 32.75
CA SER A 92 2.29 11.21 31.45
C SER A 92 2.56 12.71 31.59
N GLU A 93 3.67 13.18 31.02
CA GLU A 93 3.93 14.62 30.82
C GLU A 93 2.86 15.19 29.88
N SER A 94 2.11 16.16 30.38
CA SER A 94 1.17 16.96 29.60
C SER A 94 1.63 18.41 29.62
N TYR A 95 1.50 19.10 28.51
CA TYR A 95 1.89 20.49 28.42
C TYR A 95 0.66 21.39 28.48
N GLU A 96 0.73 22.45 29.28
CA GLU A 96 -0.33 23.45 29.42
C GLU A 96 0.27 24.87 29.35
N THR A 97 -0.30 25.71 28.50
CA THR A 97 0.09 27.10 28.30
C THR A 97 -0.85 28.01 29.08
N THR A 98 -0.30 28.75 30.06
CA THR A 98 -0.99 29.84 30.75
C THR A 98 -0.78 31.13 29.95
N PHE A 99 -1.86 31.67 29.40
CA PHE A 99 -1.83 32.95 28.68
C PHE A 99 -1.89 34.11 29.67
N LEU A 100 -0.82 34.91 29.74
CA LEU A 100 -0.63 35.94 30.77
C LEU A 100 -1.40 37.24 30.51
N MET A 101 -1.99 37.39 29.33
CA MET A 101 -2.70 38.60 28.90
C MET A 101 -4.21 38.35 28.73
N SER A 102 -4.79 37.45 29.54
CA SER A 102 -6.20 37.06 29.47
C SER A 102 -7.17 38.20 29.78
N SER A 103 -6.71 39.23 30.49
CA SER A 103 -7.47 40.44 30.83
C SER A 103 -7.57 41.47 29.70
N ASP A 104 -6.82 41.30 28.60
CA ASP A 104 -6.86 42.21 27.46
C ASP A 104 -8.14 42.03 26.63
N GLU A 105 -8.58 43.09 25.94
CA GLU A 105 -9.73 43.05 25.06
C GLU A 105 -9.50 42.03 23.91
N GLY A 106 -10.25 40.92 23.93
CA GLY A 106 -10.08 39.79 23.01
C GLY A 106 -9.16 38.66 23.49
N GLY A 107 -8.66 38.73 24.73
CA GLY A 107 -7.79 37.71 25.34
C GLY A 107 -8.44 36.32 25.46
N GLU A 108 -9.76 36.24 25.58
CA GLU A 108 -10.52 34.98 25.62
C GLU A 108 -10.31 34.12 24.36
N TYR A 109 -10.26 34.74 23.17
CA TYR A 109 -10.03 34.03 21.91
C TYR A 109 -8.61 33.45 21.84
N GLU A 110 -7.62 34.18 22.37
CA GLU A 110 -6.23 33.72 22.42
C GLU A 110 -6.06 32.61 23.47
N LEU A 111 -6.78 32.67 24.60
CA LEU A 111 -6.80 31.61 25.61
C LEU A 111 -7.38 30.30 25.07
N VAL A 112 -8.51 30.37 24.34
CA VAL A 112 -9.09 29.20 23.65
C VAL A 112 -8.12 28.63 22.61
N TYR A 113 -7.43 29.50 21.87
CA TYR A 113 -6.42 29.07 20.90
C TYR A 113 -5.27 28.30 21.56
N PHE A 114 -4.67 28.83 22.64
CA PHE A 114 -3.56 28.16 23.32
C PHE A 114 -3.99 26.84 23.98
N ARG A 115 -5.13 26.82 24.67
CA ARG A 115 -5.68 25.56 25.22
C ARG A 115 -5.83 24.50 24.13
N ARG A 116 -6.32 24.90 22.95
CA ARG A 116 -6.49 23.96 21.84
C ARG A 116 -5.19 23.56 21.16
N LEU A 117 -4.22 24.45 21.14
CA LEU A 117 -2.88 24.17 20.63
C LEU A 117 -2.17 23.14 21.52
N ASP A 118 -2.34 23.26 22.84
CA ASP A 118 -1.83 22.31 23.83
C ASP A 118 -2.50 20.93 23.70
N ASP A 119 -3.83 20.87 23.53
CA ASP A 119 -4.55 19.62 23.23
C ASP A 119 -3.94 18.88 22.04
N GLU A 120 -3.64 19.62 20.97
CA GLU A 120 -3.07 19.08 19.74
C GLU A 120 -1.61 18.63 19.94
N LEU A 121 -0.81 19.35 20.73
CA LEU A 121 0.55 18.94 21.11
C LEU A 121 0.54 17.67 21.95
N ASN A 122 -0.31 17.60 22.97
CA ASN A 122 -0.44 16.44 23.84
C ASN A 122 -0.91 15.21 23.06
N LYS A 123 -1.85 15.37 22.13
CA LYS A 123 -2.29 14.31 21.21
C LYS A 123 -1.14 13.76 20.36
N VAL A 124 -0.37 14.66 19.74
CA VAL A 124 0.77 14.29 18.88
C VAL A 124 1.88 13.62 19.70
N ASN A 125 2.22 14.19 20.87
CA ASN A 125 3.23 13.65 21.78
C ASN A 125 2.88 12.26 22.28
N LYS A 126 1.63 12.06 22.71
CA LYS A 126 1.15 10.75 23.17
C LYS A 126 1.28 9.69 22.08
N PHE A 127 0.76 9.97 20.89
CA PHE A 127 0.86 9.03 19.77
C PHE A 127 2.32 8.73 19.39
N TYR A 128 3.18 9.75 19.36
CA TYR A 128 4.60 9.56 19.08
C TYR A 128 5.28 8.69 20.14
N LYS A 129 5.07 8.97 21.43
CA LYS A 129 5.62 8.20 22.55
C LYS A 129 5.20 6.73 22.50
N ASP A 130 3.92 6.46 22.31
CA ASP A 130 3.39 5.09 22.20
C ASP A 130 4.04 4.33 21.03
N LYS A 131 4.24 5.01 19.89
CA LYS A 131 4.90 4.42 18.72
C LYS A 131 6.39 4.24 18.88
N VAL A 132 7.08 5.15 19.57
CA VAL A 132 8.50 5.00 19.93
C VAL A 132 8.67 3.78 20.83
N GLU A 133 7.81 3.58 21.83
CA GLU A 133 7.87 2.42 22.71
C GLU A 133 7.62 1.11 21.96
N GLU A 134 6.66 1.08 21.04
CA GLU A 134 6.38 -0.06 20.15
C GLU A 134 7.62 -0.44 19.32
N VAL A 135 8.26 0.54 18.66
CA VAL A 135 9.45 0.25 17.83
C VAL A 135 10.68 -0.10 18.66
N MET A 136 10.80 0.40 19.90
CA MET A 136 11.87 0.01 20.82
C MET A 136 11.71 -1.46 21.28
N LYS A 137 10.47 -1.89 21.57
CA LYS A 137 10.18 -3.31 21.84
C LYS A 137 10.50 -4.19 20.63
N GLU A 138 10.10 -3.76 19.44
CA GLU A 138 10.42 -4.48 18.19
C GLU A 138 11.93 -4.53 17.91
N ALA A 139 12.68 -3.45 18.21
CA ALA A 139 14.14 -3.44 18.11
C ALA A 139 14.79 -4.46 19.04
N ASN A 140 14.32 -4.55 20.29
CA ASN A 140 14.83 -5.53 21.25
C ASN A 140 14.58 -6.97 20.78
N VAL A 141 13.40 -7.25 20.23
CA VAL A 141 13.09 -8.54 19.62
C VAL A 141 14.01 -8.81 18.42
N LEU A 142 14.18 -7.85 17.51
CA LEU A 142 15.09 -8.00 16.37
C LEU A 142 16.55 -8.23 16.80
N ASN A 143 16.98 -7.62 17.91
CA ASN A 143 18.31 -7.85 18.46
C ASN A 143 18.47 -9.29 18.95
N LYS A 144 17.49 -9.82 19.70
CA LYS A 144 17.45 -11.25 20.09
C LYS A 144 17.51 -12.17 18.87
N GLN A 145 16.73 -11.87 17.83
CA GLN A 145 16.75 -12.64 16.57
C GLN A 145 18.10 -12.59 15.86
N MET A 146 18.82 -11.46 15.98
CA MET A 146 20.14 -11.29 15.42
C MET A 146 21.18 -12.14 16.16
N ASP A 147 21.11 -12.17 17.49
CA ASP A 147 21.96 -13.03 18.32
C ASP A 147 21.73 -14.51 17.98
N ALA A 148 20.47 -14.92 17.80
CA ALA A 148 20.12 -16.26 17.35
C ALA A 148 20.65 -16.56 15.93
N LEU A 149 20.58 -15.60 14.99
CA LEU A 149 21.17 -15.75 13.65
C LEU A 149 22.69 -15.91 13.72
N ILE A 150 23.38 -15.13 14.54
CA ILE A 150 24.83 -15.21 14.71
C ILE A 150 25.21 -16.58 15.27
N ALA A 151 24.52 -17.04 16.32
CA ALA A 151 24.72 -18.38 16.88
C ALA A 151 24.43 -19.47 15.82
N PHE A 152 23.37 -19.33 15.03
CA PHE A 152 23.02 -20.26 13.96
C PHE A 152 24.09 -20.30 12.87
N ARG A 153 24.65 -19.15 12.48
CA ARG A 153 25.74 -19.07 11.51
C ARG A 153 27.00 -19.77 12.02
N ILE A 154 27.38 -19.55 13.29
CA ILE A 154 28.52 -20.23 13.93
C ILE A 154 28.35 -21.75 13.91
N LYS A 155 27.16 -22.25 14.24
CA LYS A 155 26.88 -23.70 14.29
C LYS A 155 26.85 -24.36 12.90
N VAL A 156 26.48 -23.61 11.85
CA VAL A 156 26.49 -24.09 10.45
C VAL A 156 27.89 -24.02 9.81
N GLU A 157 28.69 -23.02 10.16
CA GLU A 157 30.05 -22.84 9.64
C GLU A 157 31.09 -23.74 10.35
N ASN A 158 30.88 -24.02 11.64
CA ASN A 158 31.69 -24.95 12.43
C ASN A 158 30.83 -26.12 12.96
N PRO A 159 30.56 -27.16 12.13
CA PRO A 159 29.99 -28.39 12.66
C PRO A 159 30.98 -29.00 13.68
N PRO A 160 30.50 -29.67 14.75
CA PRO A 160 31.39 -30.26 15.75
C PRO A 160 32.22 -31.36 15.09
N VAL A 161 33.43 -31.01 14.67
CA VAL A 161 34.52 -31.94 14.43
C VAL A 161 35.45 -31.76 15.63
N ASN A 162 35.59 -32.81 16.42
CA ASN A 162 36.54 -32.89 17.53
C ASN A 162 37.93 -32.50 17.00
N PHE A 163 38.49 -31.35 17.39
CA PHE A 163 39.92 -31.12 17.64
C PHE A 163 40.13 -29.69 18.19
N ASP A 164 41.16 -29.56 19.01
CA ASP A 164 41.49 -28.49 19.98
C ASP A 164 41.14 -27.04 19.61
N ARG A 165 40.25 -26.43 20.40
CA ARG A 165 39.64 -25.10 20.13
C ARG A 165 40.03 -24.01 21.14
N SER A 166 41.09 -24.20 21.92
CA SER A 166 41.53 -23.18 22.90
C SER A 166 42.41 -22.10 22.26
N VAL A 167 43.24 -22.47 21.28
CA VAL A 167 44.26 -21.56 20.71
C VAL A 167 43.68 -20.67 19.61
N GLU A 168 42.78 -21.18 18.79
CA GLU A 168 42.24 -20.45 17.62
C GLU A 168 41.08 -19.52 17.98
N MET A 169 40.28 -19.88 18.99
CA MET A 169 39.21 -19.03 19.54
C MET A 169 39.77 -17.77 20.20
N THR A 170 40.95 -17.87 20.80
CA THR A 170 41.65 -16.75 21.43
C THR A 170 42.20 -15.76 20.39
N ARG A 171 42.67 -16.26 19.24
CA ARG A 171 43.11 -15.42 18.10
C ARG A 171 41.97 -14.69 17.41
N LEU A 172 40.85 -15.37 17.17
CA LEU A 172 39.71 -14.73 16.51
C LEU A 172 39.03 -13.69 17.42
N ALA A 173 38.96 -13.97 18.73
CA ALA A 173 38.48 -13.01 19.72
C ALA A 173 39.43 -11.80 19.86
N SER A 174 40.75 -11.99 19.73
CA SER A 174 41.70 -10.86 19.76
C SER A 174 41.57 -9.97 18.52
N ASP A 175 41.38 -10.54 17.33
CA ASP A 175 41.24 -9.75 16.09
C ASP A 175 39.94 -8.93 16.06
N ILE A 176 38.87 -9.50 16.65
CA ILE A 176 37.60 -8.81 16.85
C ILE A 176 37.75 -7.71 17.92
N ALA A 177 38.48 -7.96 19.01
CA ALA A 177 38.75 -6.99 20.07
C ALA A 177 39.57 -5.79 19.56
N VAL A 178 40.59 -6.04 18.74
CA VAL A 178 41.42 -5.01 18.08
C VAL A 178 40.56 -4.17 17.12
N SER A 179 39.66 -4.80 16.37
CA SER A 179 38.72 -4.10 15.50
C SER A 179 37.68 -3.26 16.26
N THR A 180 37.21 -3.72 17.42
CA THR A 180 36.34 -2.93 18.31
C THR A 180 37.08 -1.78 19.01
N ALA A 181 38.37 -1.92 19.30
CA ALA A 181 39.18 -0.84 19.85
C ALA A 181 39.39 0.29 18.82
N SER A 182 39.57 -0.04 17.54
CA SER A 182 39.64 0.95 16.46
C SER A 182 38.34 1.74 16.22
N LEU A 183 37.21 1.27 16.73
CA LEU A 183 35.90 1.96 16.66
C LEU A 183 35.71 3.00 17.79
N SER A 184 36.61 3.05 18.78
CA SER A 184 36.49 3.91 19.96
C SER A 184 37.34 5.19 19.91
N VAL A 185 38.11 5.39 18.83
CA VAL A 185 38.87 6.63 18.60
C VAL A 185 38.12 7.49 17.58
N PRO A 186 37.82 8.76 17.88
CA PRO A 186 37.26 9.67 16.88
C PRO A 186 38.32 10.01 15.85
N THR A 187 38.22 9.43 14.64
CA THR A 187 39.05 9.83 13.49
C THR A 187 38.39 10.98 12.76
N THR A 188 39.04 12.15 12.77
CA THR A 188 38.79 13.29 11.88
C THR A 188 39.00 12.88 10.40
N PRO A 189 38.20 13.38 9.44
CA PRO A 189 38.32 12.96 8.05
C PRO A 189 39.30 13.86 7.28
N SER A 190 40.39 13.29 6.76
CA SER A 190 41.22 13.90 5.71
C SER A 190 40.60 13.69 4.33
N GLY A 191 40.49 14.77 3.55
CA GLY A 191 39.85 14.79 2.24
C GLY A 191 40.58 14.03 1.14
N GLY A 192 39.80 13.42 0.25
CA GLY A 192 40.25 12.86 -1.03
C GLY A 192 39.23 13.20 -2.12
N ARG A 193 39.60 14.11 -3.03
CA ARG A 193 38.82 14.53 -4.21
C ARG A 193 38.77 13.40 -5.26
N SER A 194 37.59 13.10 -5.81
CA SER A 194 37.46 12.54 -7.15
C SER A 194 36.24 13.11 -7.87
N LYS A 195 36.48 13.58 -9.10
CA LYS A 195 35.55 14.30 -9.99
C LYS A 195 34.67 13.31 -10.75
N SER A 196 33.35 13.51 -10.79
CA SER A 196 32.55 13.18 -11.98
C SER A 196 31.24 13.98 -12.05
N LYS A 197 30.84 14.30 -13.28
CA LYS A 197 29.96 15.38 -13.73
C LYS A 197 28.46 15.02 -13.75
N ARG A 198 27.64 16.00 -13.34
CA ARG A 198 26.36 16.50 -13.92
C ARG A 198 25.26 15.50 -14.35
N ALA A 199 24.14 15.52 -13.61
CA ALA A 199 22.78 15.45 -14.18
C ALA A 199 21.78 16.11 -13.22
N ALA A 200 20.83 16.88 -13.78
CA ALA A 200 20.15 18.00 -13.16
C ALA A 200 18.79 17.68 -12.47
N HIS A 201 18.48 18.53 -11.48
CA HIS A 201 17.18 19.02 -10.98
C HIS A 201 16.02 18.04 -10.67
N LEU A 202 15.77 17.81 -9.38
CA LEU A 202 14.52 18.23 -8.71
C LEU A 202 14.74 18.26 -7.18
N GLU A 203 14.46 19.40 -6.56
CA GLU A 203 14.79 19.74 -5.16
C GLU A 203 13.95 18.98 -4.11
N ALA A 204 14.63 18.53 -3.06
CA ALA A 204 14.13 18.53 -1.68
C ALA A 204 15.22 19.21 -0.84
N ILE A 205 14.80 20.13 0.02
CA ILE A 205 15.63 21.12 0.73
C ILE A 205 16.73 20.45 1.58
N GLU A 206 17.99 20.76 1.29
CA GLU A 206 19.15 20.58 2.18
C GLU A 206 19.53 21.95 2.77
N GLU A 207 19.79 22.01 4.07
CA GLU A 207 20.24 23.20 4.79
C GLU A 207 21.77 23.40 4.62
N SER A 208 22.19 24.61 4.27
CA SER A 208 23.60 25.02 4.19
C SER A 208 23.89 26.14 5.19
N THR A 209 24.97 26.02 5.96
CA THR A 209 25.51 27.10 6.82
C THR A 209 26.92 27.46 6.33
N HIS A 210 27.12 28.74 6.05
CA HIS A 210 28.39 29.35 5.61
C HIS A 210 29.25 29.78 6.80
N GLY A 211 30.57 29.67 6.66
CA GLY A 211 31.57 30.39 7.46
C GLY A 211 32.88 30.55 6.67
N GLN A 212 33.35 31.79 6.52
CA GLN A 212 34.60 32.21 5.87
C GLN A 212 35.77 32.29 6.89
N THR A 213 37.01 32.10 6.43
CA THR A 213 38.28 32.85 6.74
C THR A 213 39.45 32.03 6.16
N GLU A 214 40.17 32.53 5.15
CA GLU A 214 41.38 33.39 5.16
C GLU A 214 42.69 32.64 5.48
N ASP A 215 43.66 32.82 4.56
CA ASP A 215 44.96 32.18 4.42
C ASP A 215 45.97 32.63 5.50
N ASP A 216 46.90 31.74 5.90
CA ASP A 216 48.34 32.07 5.93
C ASP A 216 49.23 30.83 6.16
N LYS A 217 50.51 31.00 5.82
CA LYS A 217 51.51 29.99 5.42
C LYS A 217 52.42 29.45 6.54
N ASP A 218 53.20 28.46 6.12
CA ASP A 218 54.58 28.09 6.49
C ASP A 218 54.80 26.85 7.37
N ASP A 219 55.49 25.89 6.75
CA ASP A 219 56.08 24.67 7.30
C ASP A 219 57.44 24.99 7.92
N GLU A 220 57.70 24.59 9.17
CA GLU A 220 59.04 24.19 9.62
C GLU A 220 58.94 22.96 10.54
N LYS A 221 59.81 21.98 10.25
CA LYS A 221 60.03 20.76 11.04
C LYS A 221 61.14 21.03 12.05
N GLU A 222 60.90 20.76 13.32
CA GLU A 222 61.96 20.37 14.25
C GLU A 222 61.55 19.19 15.12
N MET A 223 62.57 18.40 15.46
CA MET A 223 62.53 17.06 16.01
C MET A 223 63.15 17.14 17.41
N GLU A 224 62.37 16.97 18.48
CA GLU A 224 62.94 16.66 19.79
C GLU A 224 62.10 15.65 20.59
N THR A 225 62.82 14.67 21.11
CA THR A 225 62.44 13.50 21.91
C THR A 225 61.84 13.85 23.29
N PRO A 226 60.78 13.16 23.76
CA PRO A 226 60.32 13.30 25.14
C PRO A 226 60.81 12.15 26.05
N VAL A 227 61.33 12.57 27.21
CA VAL A 227 61.65 11.79 28.40
C VAL A 227 60.39 11.17 29.02
N GLN A 228 60.50 9.93 29.51
CA GLN A 228 59.45 9.17 30.19
C GLN A 228 59.32 9.56 31.67
N GLU A 229 58.09 9.73 32.17
CA GLU A 229 57.61 9.31 33.50
C GLU A 229 56.06 9.43 33.62
N PRO A 230 55.38 8.85 34.63
CA PRO A 230 54.37 7.80 34.45
C PRO A 230 52.89 8.25 34.49
N LYS A 231 52.00 7.45 33.87
CA LYS A 231 50.53 7.63 33.89
C LYS A 231 49.86 6.95 35.11
N PRO A 232 48.85 7.57 35.75
CA PRO A 232 47.99 6.94 36.75
C PRO A 232 46.93 6.00 36.11
N PRO A 233 46.27 5.10 36.89
CA PRO A 233 45.66 3.89 36.38
C PRO A 233 44.30 4.15 35.68
N LYS A 234 44.07 3.46 34.56
CA LYS A 234 42.80 3.47 33.83
C LYS A 234 41.75 2.56 34.51
N PRO A 235 40.46 2.94 34.52
CA PRO A 235 39.38 2.09 35.02
C PRO A 235 39.11 0.93 34.06
N LYS A 236 38.86 -0.27 34.62
CA LYS A 236 38.55 -1.51 33.88
C LYS A 236 37.20 -1.40 33.18
N ILE A 237 37.19 -1.41 31.84
CA ILE A 237 35.99 -1.58 31.02
C ILE A 237 35.67 -3.09 30.96
N LYS A 238 34.47 -3.47 31.39
CA LYS A 238 33.92 -4.83 31.23
C LYS A 238 33.77 -5.13 29.73
N GLY A 239 34.44 -6.17 29.26
CA GLY A 239 34.34 -6.65 27.87
C GLY A 239 32.94 -7.17 27.54
N VAL A 240 32.45 -6.83 26.35
CA VAL A 240 31.22 -7.38 25.76
C VAL A 240 31.47 -8.86 25.42
N LYS A 241 30.79 -9.78 26.10
CA LYS A 241 30.83 -11.22 25.82
C LYS A 241 30.12 -11.51 24.48
N PRO A 242 30.60 -12.46 23.64
CA PRO A 242 29.82 -12.97 22.51
C PRO A 242 28.55 -13.68 23.01
N ALA A 243 27.49 -13.62 22.20
CA ALA A 243 26.20 -14.25 22.53
C ALA A 243 26.37 -15.75 22.82
N PRO A 244 25.82 -16.29 23.92
CA PRO A 244 25.94 -17.71 24.26
C PRO A 244 25.29 -18.60 23.20
N LEU A 245 25.94 -19.71 22.85
CA LEU A 245 25.36 -20.73 21.96
C LEU A 245 24.07 -21.35 22.54
N GLU A 246 23.87 -21.24 23.86
CA GLU A 246 22.67 -21.65 24.63
C GLU A 246 21.38 -20.95 24.16
N VAL A 247 21.48 -19.80 23.47
CA VAL A 247 20.31 -19.12 22.89
C VAL A 247 19.60 -20.03 21.87
N LEU A 248 20.33 -20.92 21.20
CA LEU A 248 19.75 -21.87 20.24
C LEU A 248 18.93 -22.97 20.90
N ASP A 249 19.15 -23.28 22.18
CA ASP A 249 18.41 -24.34 22.88
C ASP A 249 17.02 -23.85 23.35
N ARG A 250 16.84 -22.53 23.48
CA ARG A 250 15.59 -21.87 23.88
C ARG A 250 14.77 -21.35 22.71
N VAL A 251 15.18 -21.67 21.49
CA VAL A 251 14.63 -21.09 20.27
C VAL A 251 14.03 -22.18 19.41
N LYS A 252 12.78 -22.01 18.96
CA LYS A 252 12.16 -22.87 17.95
C LYS A 252 12.12 -22.16 16.61
N MET A 253 12.51 -22.86 15.54
CA MET A 253 12.46 -22.29 14.19
C MET A 253 11.01 -22.23 13.70
N ASN A 254 10.58 -21.04 13.29
CA ASN A 254 9.21 -20.79 12.87
C ASN A 254 9.05 -21.21 11.40
N ASN A 255 8.61 -22.45 11.17
CA ASN A 255 8.26 -22.93 9.83
C ASN A 255 6.93 -22.29 9.36
N THR A 256 7.03 -21.07 8.85
CA THR A 256 5.91 -20.22 8.41
C THR A 256 5.43 -20.49 6.99
N LEU A 257 6.15 -21.33 6.23
CA LEU A 257 5.67 -21.84 4.95
C LEU A 257 4.71 -23.00 5.23
N GLU A 258 3.43 -22.66 5.42
CA GLU A 258 2.33 -23.61 5.37
C GLU A 258 2.39 -24.33 4.01
N THR A 259 3.08 -25.47 3.99
CA THR A 259 3.14 -26.36 2.83
C THR A 259 1.85 -27.16 2.84
N SER A 260 1.33 -27.59 1.69
CA SER A 260 0.12 -28.44 1.61
C SER A 260 0.15 -29.60 2.64
N ARG A 261 1.33 -30.17 2.89
CA ARG A 261 1.57 -31.21 3.91
C ARG A 261 1.40 -30.75 5.37
N SER A 262 1.78 -29.52 5.74
CA SER A 262 1.57 -29.01 7.11
C SER A 262 0.11 -28.65 7.38
N THR A 263 -0.62 -28.23 6.34
CA THR A 263 -2.06 -27.93 6.41
C THR A 263 -2.89 -29.20 6.59
N ILE A 264 -2.57 -30.25 5.83
CA ILE A 264 -3.20 -31.58 5.97
C ILE A 264 -2.85 -32.20 7.34
N LYS A 265 -1.59 -32.09 7.80
CA LYS A 265 -1.19 -32.54 9.15
C LYS A 265 -1.92 -31.81 10.28
N GLY A 266 -2.20 -30.51 10.12
CA GLY A 266 -2.98 -29.73 11.08
C GLY A 266 -4.45 -30.16 11.17
N VAL A 267 -5.06 -30.58 10.06
CA VAL A 267 -6.40 -31.17 10.02
C VAL A 267 -6.40 -32.59 10.63
N LEU A 268 -5.32 -33.35 10.44
CA LEU A 268 -5.15 -34.71 10.96
C LEU A 268 -4.55 -34.75 12.40
N GLN A 269 -4.43 -33.61 13.08
CA GLN A 269 -3.86 -33.50 14.44
C GLN A 269 -2.50 -34.22 14.63
N VAL A 270 -1.64 -34.24 13.61
CA VAL A 270 -0.31 -34.87 13.71
C VAL A 270 0.66 -33.92 14.43
N PRO A 271 1.41 -34.36 15.47
CA PRO A 271 2.32 -33.49 16.20
C PRO A 271 3.39 -32.89 15.27
N LYS A 272 3.60 -31.57 15.38
CA LYS A 272 4.67 -30.84 14.68
C LYS A 272 6.00 -31.12 15.38
N GLN A 273 6.71 -32.17 15.02
CA GLN A 273 8.13 -32.28 15.36
C GLN A 273 8.91 -31.26 14.51
N ALA A 274 9.29 -30.15 15.12
CA ALA A 274 10.15 -29.12 14.53
C ALA A 274 11.54 -29.21 15.18
N GLU A 275 12.27 -30.31 14.93
CA GLU A 275 13.69 -30.31 15.24
C GLU A 275 14.41 -29.30 14.33
N MET A 276 15.23 -28.43 14.92
CA MET A 276 16.05 -27.47 14.20
C MET A 276 17.12 -28.20 13.38
N SER A 277 16.87 -28.38 12.09
CA SER A 277 17.91 -28.84 11.16
C SER A 277 18.85 -27.67 10.83
N PHE A 278 20.08 -27.73 11.34
CA PHE A 278 21.14 -26.75 11.09
C PHE A 278 21.74 -26.95 9.69
N SER A 279 21.02 -26.56 8.66
CA SER A 279 21.45 -26.64 7.25
C SER A 279 21.78 -25.27 6.67
N ARG A 280 22.69 -25.22 5.69
CA ARG A 280 22.97 -23.99 4.91
C ARG A 280 21.73 -23.44 4.20
N GLU A 281 20.79 -24.30 3.82
CA GLU A 281 19.53 -23.87 3.20
C GLU A 281 18.62 -23.16 4.20
N ASN A 282 18.51 -23.68 5.43
CA ASN A 282 17.74 -23.04 6.49
C ASN A 282 18.37 -21.72 6.94
N LEU A 283 19.71 -21.64 7.00
CA LEU A 283 20.42 -20.37 7.23
C LEU A 283 20.01 -19.30 6.20
N ARG A 284 20.03 -19.63 4.91
CA ARG A 284 19.60 -18.71 3.84
C ARG A 284 18.14 -18.27 4.00
N LYS A 285 17.25 -19.18 4.38
CA LYS A 285 15.83 -18.87 4.63
C LYS A 285 15.66 -17.90 5.79
N VAL A 286 16.34 -18.14 6.91
CA VAL A 286 16.36 -17.26 8.09
C VAL A 286 16.92 -15.88 7.73
N GLU A 287 18.06 -15.82 7.02
CA GLU A 287 18.65 -14.56 6.58
C GLU A 287 17.69 -13.76 5.69
N ASP A 288 17.00 -14.41 4.75
CA ASP A 288 16.05 -13.73 3.86
C ASP A 288 14.76 -13.30 4.58
N GLN A 289 14.35 -14.00 5.64
CA GLN A 289 13.27 -13.55 6.52
C GLN A 289 13.69 -12.32 7.33
N LEU A 290 14.89 -12.35 7.95
CA LEU A 290 15.39 -11.20 8.70
C LEU A 290 15.66 -9.99 7.82
N LYS A 291 16.21 -10.16 6.61
CA LYS A 291 16.35 -9.05 5.66
C LYS A 291 15.02 -8.34 5.42
N ARG A 292 13.92 -9.08 5.26
CA ARG A 292 12.58 -8.52 5.11
C ARG A 292 12.11 -7.80 6.36
N ALA A 293 12.30 -8.41 7.54
CA ALA A 293 11.95 -7.79 8.82
C ALA A 293 12.69 -6.47 9.04
N PHE A 294 14.01 -6.42 8.78
CA PHE A 294 14.80 -5.21 8.88
C PHE A 294 14.37 -4.12 7.89
N VAL A 295 14.03 -4.47 6.64
CA VAL A 295 13.53 -3.50 5.66
C VAL A 295 12.20 -2.90 6.11
N GLU A 296 11.25 -3.70 6.60
CA GLU A 296 9.97 -3.20 7.10
C GLU A 296 10.15 -2.37 8.38
N PHE A 297 11.02 -2.80 9.29
CA PHE A 297 11.35 -2.06 10.50
C PHE A 297 11.99 -0.70 10.19
N TYR A 298 12.95 -0.65 9.27
CA TYR A 298 13.57 0.61 8.85
C TYR A 298 12.57 1.57 8.20
N GLN A 299 11.60 1.06 7.45
CA GLN A 299 10.51 1.87 6.90
C GLN A 299 9.59 2.45 8.00
N LYS A 300 9.29 1.69 9.06
CA LYS A 300 8.55 2.18 10.24
C LYS A 300 9.26 3.37 10.88
N LEU A 301 10.57 3.24 11.14
CA LEU A 301 11.38 4.31 11.72
C LEU A 301 11.37 5.57 10.86
N ARG A 302 11.46 5.41 9.53
CA ARG A 302 11.42 6.54 8.59
C ARG A 302 10.07 7.26 8.60
N LEU A 303 8.95 6.53 8.66
CA LEU A 303 7.63 7.16 8.77
C LEU A 303 7.50 7.91 10.10
N LEU A 304 7.99 7.34 11.20
CA LEU A 304 7.95 7.97 12.52
C LEU A 304 8.83 9.24 12.57
N LYS A 305 10.02 9.21 11.96
CA LYS A 305 10.88 10.40 11.78
C LYS A 305 10.17 11.48 10.94
N SER A 306 9.51 11.08 9.84
CA SER A 306 8.73 12.00 9.01
C SER A 306 7.53 12.58 9.76
N TYR A 307 6.89 11.80 10.64
CA TYR A 307 5.77 12.24 11.47
C TYR A 307 6.21 13.30 12.48
N SER A 308 7.32 13.08 13.19
CA SER A 308 7.89 14.09 14.11
C SER A 308 8.23 15.37 13.35
N PHE A 309 9.01 15.28 12.28
CA PHE A 309 9.40 16.45 11.48
C PHE A 309 8.21 17.27 10.96
N LEU A 310 7.19 16.60 10.40
CA LEU A 310 6.01 17.29 9.86
C LEU A 310 5.20 18.00 10.94
N ASN A 311 5.03 17.40 12.12
CA ASN A 311 4.28 18.03 13.21
C ASN A 311 5.06 19.19 13.83
N THR A 312 6.37 19.05 14.08
CA THR A 312 7.23 20.15 14.56
C THR A 312 7.22 21.33 13.58
N LEU A 313 7.31 21.05 12.27
CA LEU A 313 7.19 22.07 11.24
C LEU A 313 5.81 22.73 11.23
N ALA A 314 4.74 21.97 11.44
CA ALA A 314 3.39 22.51 11.53
C ALA A 314 3.21 23.42 12.76
N PHE A 315 3.77 23.05 13.92
CA PHE A 315 3.74 23.88 15.13
C PHE A 315 4.51 25.19 14.90
N SER A 316 5.69 25.11 14.29
CA SER A 316 6.47 26.30 13.92
C SER A 316 5.70 27.22 12.96
N LYS A 317 5.03 26.66 11.94
CA LYS A 317 4.27 27.43 10.95
C LYS A 317 3.02 28.07 11.55
N ILE A 318 2.28 27.37 12.42
CA ILE A 318 1.06 27.91 13.03
C ILE A 318 1.40 28.99 14.06
N MET A 319 2.47 28.80 14.85
CA MET A 319 2.95 29.80 15.80
C MET A 319 3.52 31.05 15.12
N LYS A 320 4.29 30.91 14.03
CA LYS A 320 4.70 32.06 13.21
C LYS A 320 3.50 32.81 12.62
N LYS A 321 2.40 32.10 12.33
CA LYS A 321 1.16 32.73 11.87
C LYS A 321 0.44 33.47 13.01
N TYR A 322 0.39 32.89 14.21
CA TYR A 322 -0.11 33.54 15.41
C TYR A 322 0.63 34.86 15.65
N ASP A 323 1.98 34.83 15.76
CA ASP A 323 2.80 36.02 16.01
C ASP A 323 2.55 37.12 14.97
N LYS A 324 2.35 36.74 13.70
CA LYS A 324 2.05 37.69 12.63
C LYS A 324 0.65 38.34 12.74
N ILE A 325 -0.34 37.63 13.28
CA ILE A 325 -1.72 38.12 13.42
C ILE A 325 -1.85 38.95 14.70
N THR A 326 -1.23 38.49 15.79
CA THR A 326 -1.36 39.13 17.09
C THR A 326 -0.34 40.22 17.33
N SER A 327 0.76 40.26 16.55
CA SER A 327 1.95 41.07 16.79
C SER A 327 2.59 40.81 18.16
N ARG A 328 2.39 39.61 18.71
CA ARG A 328 2.98 39.15 19.97
C ARG A 328 4.10 38.15 19.67
N SER A 329 5.18 38.17 20.46
CA SER A 329 6.32 37.25 20.29
C SER A 329 6.16 35.99 21.14
N ALA A 330 5.16 35.14 20.85
CA ALA A 330 4.90 33.93 21.61
C ALA A 330 5.53 32.66 21.00
N SER A 331 5.85 32.68 19.71
CA SER A 331 6.37 31.49 19.01
C SER A 331 7.67 30.95 19.60
N ARG A 332 8.57 31.80 20.09
CA ARG A 332 9.85 31.38 20.66
C ARG A 332 9.67 30.58 21.96
N SER A 333 8.84 31.08 22.88
CA SER A 333 8.56 30.40 24.15
C SER A 333 7.81 29.08 23.93
N TYR A 334 6.83 29.06 23.01
CA TYR A 334 6.08 27.84 22.68
C TYR A 334 6.96 26.79 21.97
N MET A 335 7.79 27.20 21.00
CA MET A 335 8.67 26.26 20.30
C MET A 335 9.71 25.64 21.23
N LYS A 336 10.20 26.38 22.23
CA LYS A 336 11.12 25.80 23.24
C LYS A 336 10.49 24.61 23.97
N MET A 337 9.20 24.65 24.25
CA MET A 337 8.47 23.51 24.80
C MET A 337 8.36 22.37 23.79
N VAL A 338 7.99 22.66 22.53
CA VAL A 338 7.90 21.63 21.49
C VAL A 338 9.25 20.93 21.28
N ASP A 339 10.35 21.70 21.27
CA ASP A 339 11.71 21.19 21.10
C ASP A 339 12.15 20.33 22.29
N ASN A 340 11.74 20.69 23.52
CA ASN A 340 12.02 19.91 24.73
C ASN A 340 11.14 18.65 24.87
N SER A 341 9.96 18.64 24.24
CA SER A 341 9.05 17.50 24.30
C SER A 341 9.60 16.27 23.57
N ASN A 342 9.06 15.08 23.86
CA ASN A 342 9.45 13.83 23.21
C ASN A 342 9.42 13.89 21.67
N LEU A 343 8.58 14.75 21.08
CA LEU A 343 8.50 14.94 19.64
C LEU A 343 9.72 15.67 19.06
N GLY A 344 10.29 16.62 19.80
CA GLY A 344 11.41 17.48 19.41
C GLY A 344 12.78 16.98 19.85
N SER A 345 12.86 16.35 21.02
CA SER A 345 14.13 15.93 21.66
C SER A 345 14.54 14.48 21.38
N SER A 346 13.71 13.70 20.68
CA SER A 346 13.97 12.27 20.42
C SER A 346 15.04 12.05 19.33
N ASP A 347 16.31 12.11 19.71
CA ASP A 347 17.43 11.56 18.92
C ASP A 347 17.40 10.03 18.86
N ASP A 348 16.63 9.37 19.73
CA ASP A 348 16.60 7.92 19.88
C ASP A 348 16.23 7.20 18.59
N ILE A 349 15.24 7.72 17.86
CA ILE A 349 14.85 7.16 16.55
C ILE A 349 15.96 7.33 15.51
N THR A 350 16.66 8.47 15.49
CA THR A 350 17.76 8.69 14.56
C THR A 350 18.94 7.76 14.88
N LYS A 351 19.32 7.65 16.16
CA LYS A 351 20.35 6.71 16.62
C LYS A 351 19.98 5.25 16.33
N LEU A 352 18.71 4.89 16.52
CA LEU A 352 18.21 3.55 16.22
C LEU A 352 18.26 3.25 14.72
N MET A 353 17.91 4.21 13.86
CA MET A 353 18.06 4.08 12.40
C MET A 353 19.53 3.83 12.02
N GLU A 354 20.47 4.58 12.57
CA GLU A 354 21.91 4.41 12.31
C GLU A 354 22.40 3.02 12.76
N ARG A 355 21.96 2.55 13.93
CA ARG A 355 22.28 1.19 14.43
C ARG A 355 21.74 0.12 13.48
N VAL A 356 20.52 0.28 12.99
CA VAL A 356 19.89 -0.64 12.02
C VAL A 356 20.67 -0.65 10.70
N GLU A 357 21.04 0.53 10.17
CA GLU A 357 21.86 0.63 8.96
C GLU A 357 23.21 -0.07 9.12
N ALA A 358 23.93 0.22 10.20
CA ALA A 358 25.23 -0.39 10.49
C ALA A 358 25.14 -1.92 10.60
N THR A 359 24.14 -2.42 11.34
CA THR A 359 23.91 -3.85 11.54
C THR A 359 23.57 -4.54 10.22
N PHE A 360 22.66 -3.95 9.45
CA PHE A 360 22.22 -4.51 8.19
C PHE A 360 23.35 -4.57 7.15
N ILE A 361 24.13 -3.49 7.04
CA ILE A 361 25.27 -3.40 6.13
C ILE A 361 26.33 -4.45 6.49
N LYS A 362 26.64 -4.59 7.79
CA LYS A 362 27.63 -5.55 8.29
C LYS A 362 27.22 -7.00 8.00
N HIS A 363 25.98 -7.39 8.30
CA HIS A 363 25.59 -8.79 8.31
C HIS A 363 24.92 -9.31 7.03
N PHE A 364 24.28 -8.43 6.24
CA PHE A 364 23.54 -8.84 5.03
C PHE A 364 24.11 -8.29 3.73
N SER A 365 25.00 -7.29 3.79
CA SER A 365 25.55 -6.61 2.60
C SER A 365 27.06 -6.73 2.46
N ASN A 366 27.72 -7.59 3.25
CA ASN A 366 29.17 -7.78 3.26
C ASN A 366 29.93 -6.44 3.39
N ALA A 367 29.46 -5.56 4.28
CA ALA A 367 29.99 -4.20 4.49
C ALA A 367 29.87 -3.25 3.28
N ASN A 368 29.15 -3.61 2.20
CA ASN A 368 28.89 -2.70 1.09
C ASN A 368 27.71 -1.76 1.41
N ARG A 369 28.03 -0.51 1.74
CA ARG A 369 27.03 0.52 2.10
C ARG A 369 26.02 0.79 0.98
N THR A 370 26.46 0.93 -0.27
CA THR A 370 25.56 1.24 -1.39
C THR A 370 24.53 0.13 -1.60
N LYS A 371 24.98 -1.12 -1.60
CA LYS A 371 24.09 -2.29 -1.74
C LYS A 371 23.12 -2.41 -0.56
N GLY A 372 23.58 -2.19 0.67
CA GLY A 372 22.74 -2.24 1.86
C GLY A 372 21.67 -1.16 1.87
N MET A 373 22.05 0.08 1.55
CA MET A 373 21.12 1.21 1.50
C MET A 373 20.10 1.09 0.35
N ASP A 374 20.48 0.56 -0.82
CA ASP A 374 19.52 0.30 -1.90
C ASP A 374 18.47 -0.76 -1.51
N ILE A 375 18.81 -1.70 -0.60
CA ILE A 375 17.87 -2.71 -0.08
C ILE A 375 16.98 -2.11 1.03
N LEU A 376 17.56 -1.38 1.99
CA LEU A 376 16.81 -0.74 3.09
C LEU A 376 15.90 0.38 2.61
N ARG A 377 16.35 1.14 1.60
CA ARG A 377 15.61 2.26 1.01
C ARG A 377 15.28 1.98 -0.46
N PRO A 378 14.25 1.18 -0.74
CA PRO A 378 13.79 0.98 -2.10
C PRO A 378 13.40 2.33 -2.71
N LYS A 379 14.03 2.67 -3.83
CA LYS A 379 13.75 3.92 -4.56
C LYS A 379 12.41 3.79 -5.27
N ALA A 380 11.59 4.85 -5.21
CA ALA A 380 10.34 4.91 -5.96
C ALA A 380 10.63 4.72 -7.46
N LYS A 381 9.86 3.84 -8.10
CA LYS A 381 10.02 3.54 -9.53
C LYS A 381 9.79 4.81 -10.35
N ARG A 382 10.79 5.27 -11.09
CA ARG A 382 10.65 6.41 -11.98
C ARG A 382 9.70 6.05 -13.12
N ASP A 383 8.70 6.90 -13.35
CA ASP A 383 7.78 6.76 -14.47
C ASP A 383 8.54 6.70 -15.80
N ARG A 384 8.26 5.68 -16.61
CA ARG A 384 8.86 5.51 -17.93
C ARG A 384 8.03 6.26 -18.98
N HIS A 385 8.58 7.32 -19.56
CA HIS A 385 7.94 8.09 -20.63
C HIS A 385 7.47 7.23 -21.82
N ARG A 386 8.25 6.18 -22.16
CA ARG A 386 7.90 5.22 -23.21
C ARG A 386 6.55 4.52 -22.96
N VAL A 387 6.24 4.16 -21.71
CA VAL A 387 4.98 3.47 -21.39
C VAL A 387 3.80 4.39 -21.68
N THR A 388 3.87 5.64 -21.21
CA THR A 388 2.80 6.62 -21.46
C THR A 388 2.55 6.84 -22.95
N PHE A 389 3.61 7.00 -23.75
CA PHE A 389 3.48 7.14 -25.20
C PHE A 389 2.84 5.90 -25.84
N SER A 390 3.36 4.70 -25.55
CA SER A 390 2.83 3.45 -26.11
C SER A 390 1.39 3.18 -25.70
N THR A 391 1.00 3.50 -24.46
CA THR A 391 -0.39 3.40 -24.01
C THR A 391 -1.31 4.30 -24.84
N GLY A 392 -0.92 5.56 -25.07
CA GLY A 392 -1.68 6.50 -25.88
C GLY A 392 -1.80 6.06 -27.34
N PHE A 393 -0.70 5.59 -27.93
CA PHE A 393 -0.69 5.06 -29.30
C PHE A 393 -1.62 3.85 -29.47
N LEU A 394 -1.52 2.84 -28.59
CA LEU A 394 -2.37 1.65 -28.66
C LEU A 394 -3.85 1.97 -28.37
N ALA A 395 -4.14 2.91 -27.47
CA ALA A 395 -5.50 3.40 -27.25
C ALA A 395 -6.08 4.03 -28.53
N GLY A 396 -5.28 4.86 -29.23
CA GLY A 396 -5.65 5.43 -30.53
C GLY A 396 -5.91 4.34 -31.57
N CYS A 397 -5.01 3.36 -31.70
CA CYS A 397 -5.20 2.22 -32.61
C CYS A 397 -6.48 1.44 -32.29
N MET A 398 -6.73 1.11 -31.02
CA MET A 398 -7.93 0.39 -30.61
C MET A 398 -9.20 1.17 -30.97
N ALA A 399 -9.23 2.49 -30.71
CA ALA A 399 -10.37 3.34 -31.07
C ALA A 399 -10.60 3.41 -32.58
N SER A 400 -9.54 3.57 -33.38
CA SER A 400 -9.63 3.58 -34.84
C SER A 400 -10.11 2.24 -35.41
N LEU A 401 -9.61 1.11 -34.90
CA LEU A 401 -10.06 -0.22 -35.34
C LEU A 401 -11.50 -0.50 -34.92
N LEU A 402 -11.93 -0.02 -33.75
CA LEU A 402 -13.33 -0.14 -33.33
C LEU A 402 -14.25 0.67 -34.25
N LEU A 403 -13.85 1.90 -34.60
CA LEU A 403 -14.59 2.71 -35.58
C LEU A 403 -14.65 2.02 -36.94
N ALA A 404 -13.53 1.47 -37.41
CA ALA A 404 -13.47 0.73 -38.67
C ALA A 404 -14.41 -0.48 -38.65
N LEU A 405 -14.44 -1.25 -37.55
CA LEU A 405 -15.36 -2.37 -37.36
C LEU A 405 -16.82 -1.92 -37.45
N ILE A 406 -17.19 -0.84 -36.74
CA ILE A 406 -18.55 -0.29 -36.78
C ILE A 406 -18.92 0.13 -38.21
N MET A 407 -18.02 0.84 -38.90
CA MET A 407 -18.24 1.28 -40.28
C MET A 407 -18.40 0.09 -41.23
N ILE A 408 -17.57 -0.95 -41.13
CA ILE A 408 -17.66 -2.16 -41.97
C ILE A 408 -18.99 -2.88 -41.73
N VAL A 409 -19.39 -3.07 -40.47
CA VAL A 409 -20.65 -3.74 -40.11
C VAL A 409 -21.86 -2.97 -40.67
N ARG A 410 -21.84 -1.63 -40.61
CA ARG A 410 -22.92 -0.76 -41.10
C ARG A 410 -22.96 -0.67 -42.63
N LEU A 411 -21.83 -0.36 -43.26
CA LEU A 411 -21.74 -0.18 -44.73
C LEU A 411 -22.06 -1.46 -45.48
N ARG A 412 -21.60 -2.62 -44.99
CA ARG A 412 -21.78 -3.91 -45.66
C ARG A 412 -23.07 -4.64 -45.26
N ARG A 413 -23.92 -4.04 -44.41
CA ARG A 413 -25.17 -4.64 -43.89
C ARG A 413 -24.99 -6.10 -43.44
N ILE A 414 -23.88 -6.38 -42.74
CA ILE A 414 -23.53 -7.76 -42.30
C ILE A 414 -24.66 -8.33 -41.43
N MET A 415 -25.33 -7.46 -40.68
CA MET A 415 -26.48 -7.77 -39.82
C MET A 415 -27.78 -8.10 -40.59
N ASP A 416 -27.81 -7.97 -41.92
CA ASP A 416 -28.96 -8.35 -42.76
C ASP A 416 -28.66 -9.59 -43.62
N SER A 417 -27.44 -10.12 -43.54
CA SER A 417 -26.98 -11.27 -44.35
C SER A 417 -27.48 -12.62 -43.81
N ARG A 418 -27.66 -13.60 -44.71
CA ARG A 418 -28.11 -14.97 -44.36
C ARG A 418 -27.14 -15.71 -43.43
N GLY A 419 -25.85 -15.35 -43.44
CA GLY A 419 -24.79 -15.92 -42.60
C GLY A 419 -24.69 -15.33 -41.18
N ARG A 420 -25.47 -14.27 -40.87
CA ARG A 420 -25.42 -13.58 -39.57
C ARG A 420 -25.55 -14.51 -38.38
N THR A 421 -26.57 -15.37 -38.40
CA THR A 421 -26.88 -16.24 -37.25
C THR A 421 -25.73 -17.20 -36.97
N ILE A 422 -25.13 -17.76 -38.03
CA ILE A 422 -24.00 -18.68 -37.92
C ILE A 422 -22.78 -17.96 -37.34
N TYR A 423 -22.44 -16.77 -37.84
CA TYR A 423 -21.31 -15.98 -37.30
C TYR A 423 -21.52 -15.57 -35.84
N MET A 424 -22.74 -15.15 -35.51
CA MET A 424 -23.10 -14.73 -34.14
C MET A 424 -23.09 -15.89 -33.15
N GLU A 425 -23.32 -17.12 -33.59
CA GLU A 425 -23.30 -18.31 -32.72
C GLU A 425 -21.94 -19.01 -32.66
N THR A 426 -21.01 -18.69 -33.57
CA THR A 426 -19.67 -19.28 -33.67
C THR A 426 -18.55 -18.29 -33.34
N MET A 427 -18.31 -17.28 -34.19
CA MET A 427 -17.19 -16.35 -34.02
C MET A 427 -17.40 -15.31 -32.93
N PHE A 428 -18.62 -14.77 -32.81
CA PHE A 428 -18.89 -13.71 -31.83
C PHE A 428 -18.60 -14.12 -30.38
N PRO A 429 -18.98 -15.33 -29.90
CA PRO A 429 -18.63 -15.80 -28.55
C PRO A 429 -17.12 -15.99 -28.33
N LEU A 430 -16.37 -16.39 -29.37
CA LEU A 430 -14.92 -16.55 -29.31
C LEU A 430 -14.21 -15.21 -29.13
N TYR A 431 -14.60 -14.19 -29.92
CA TYR A 431 -14.02 -12.86 -29.81
C TYR A 431 -14.51 -12.08 -28.58
N SER A 432 -15.73 -12.36 -28.10
CA SER A 432 -16.29 -11.74 -26.88
C SER A 432 -15.42 -12.02 -25.65
N LEU A 433 -14.71 -13.15 -25.58
CA LEU A 433 -13.75 -13.46 -24.52
C LEU A 433 -12.70 -12.35 -24.35
N PHE A 434 -12.09 -11.89 -25.45
CA PHE A 434 -11.10 -10.82 -25.38
C PHE A 434 -11.73 -9.49 -24.96
N GLY A 435 -12.96 -9.23 -25.40
CA GLY A 435 -13.76 -8.09 -24.94
C GLY A 435 -13.95 -8.09 -23.42
N PHE A 436 -14.30 -9.23 -22.82
CA PHE A 436 -14.45 -9.37 -21.37
C PHE A 436 -13.12 -9.17 -20.63
N ILE A 437 -12.03 -9.74 -21.12
CA ILE A 437 -10.70 -9.59 -20.51
C ILE A 437 -10.25 -8.12 -20.57
N VAL A 438 -10.37 -7.49 -21.74
CA VAL A 438 -10.01 -6.08 -21.93
C VAL A 438 -10.86 -5.18 -21.05
N LEU A 439 -12.18 -5.37 -21.03
CA LEU A 439 -13.08 -4.58 -20.17
C LEU A 439 -12.72 -4.71 -18.69
N HIS A 440 -12.42 -5.93 -18.22
CA HIS A 440 -12.02 -6.16 -16.84
C HIS A 440 -10.69 -5.48 -16.50
N MET A 441 -9.71 -5.56 -17.40
CA MET A 441 -8.41 -4.89 -17.25
C MET A 441 -8.55 -3.37 -17.24
N LEU A 442 -9.46 -2.80 -18.06
CA LEU A 442 -9.77 -1.37 -18.03
C LEU A 442 -10.40 -0.96 -16.70
N MET A 443 -11.38 -1.72 -16.20
CA MET A 443 -12.00 -1.46 -14.89
C MET A 443 -10.95 -1.51 -13.77
N TYR A 444 -10.09 -2.54 -13.77
CA TYR A 444 -9.03 -2.66 -12.78
C TYR A 444 -7.98 -1.53 -12.87
N ALA A 445 -7.67 -1.04 -14.08
CA ALA A 445 -6.81 0.12 -14.25
C ALA A 445 -7.44 1.41 -13.71
N ILE A 446 -8.75 1.59 -13.90
CA ILE A 446 -9.53 2.70 -13.33
C ILE A 446 -9.49 2.62 -11.79
N ASP A 447 -9.68 1.42 -11.22
CA ASP A 447 -9.58 1.19 -9.78
C ASP A 447 -8.20 1.61 -9.23
N ILE A 448 -7.11 1.15 -9.85
CA ILE A 448 -5.74 1.54 -9.44
C ILE A 448 -5.52 3.06 -9.55
N PHE A 449 -6.04 3.69 -10.60
CA PHE A 449 -5.94 5.14 -10.76
C PHE A 449 -6.63 5.87 -9.61
N TYR A 450 -7.86 5.47 -9.25
CA TYR A 450 -8.58 6.10 -8.15
C TYR A 450 -8.01 5.75 -6.79
N TRP A 451 -7.56 4.51 -6.55
CA TRP A 451 -6.83 4.14 -5.33
C TRP A 451 -5.59 5.00 -5.15
N ARG A 452 -4.82 5.25 -6.21
CA ARG A 452 -3.67 6.15 -6.16
C ARG A 452 -4.08 7.60 -5.90
N LYS A 453 -5.15 8.08 -6.57
CA LYS A 453 -5.66 9.44 -6.40
C LYS A 453 -6.13 9.72 -4.97
N TYR A 454 -6.84 8.76 -4.37
CA TYR A 454 -7.35 8.84 -3.00
C TYR A 454 -6.38 8.28 -1.96
N ARG A 455 -5.15 7.89 -2.34
CA ARG A 455 -4.10 7.40 -1.44
C ARG A 455 -4.45 6.13 -0.66
N VAL A 456 -5.30 5.29 -1.25
CA VAL A 456 -5.55 3.94 -0.76
C VAL A 456 -4.27 3.12 -0.95
N ASN A 457 -3.75 2.56 0.14
CA ASN A 457 -2.54 1.74 0.13
C ASN A 457 -2.82 0.31 -0.38
N TYR A 458 -3.23 0.18 -1.66
CA TYR A 458 -3.59 -1.10 -2.26
C TYR A 458 -2.40 -2.08 -2.31
N ALA A 459 -1.17 -1.57 -2.43
CA ALA A 459 0.04 -2.40 -2.40
C ALA A 459 0.21 -3.11 -1.05
N PHE A 460 -0.07 -2.40 0.04
CA PHE A 460 -0.11 -2.98 1.38
C PHE A 460 -1.25 -4.00 1.53
N ILE A 461 -2.47 -3.63 1.10
CA ILE A 461 -3.67 -4.49 1.24
C ILE A 461 -3.50 -5.82 0.49
N PHE A 462 -2.95 -5.79 -0.73
CA PHE A 462 -2.68 -7.01 -1.50
C PHE A 462 -1.37 -7.71 -1.12
N GLY A 463 -0.54 -7.10 -0.28
CA GLY A 463 0.74 -7.67 0.14
C GLY A 463 1.80 -7.70 -0.97
N PHE A 464 1.76 -6.75 -1.91
CA PHE A 464 2.81 -6.61 -2.93
C PHE A 464 4.14 -6.22 -2.28
N LYS A 465 5.24 -6.75 -2.84
CA LYS A 465 6.58 -6.27 -2.46
C LYS A 465 6.74 -4.82 -2.93
N PRO A 466 7.27 -3.90 -2.11
CA PRO A 466 7.46 -2.51 -2.51
C PRO A 466 8.22 -2.40 -3.85
N GLY A 467 7.62 -1.68 -4.82
CA GLY A 467 8.18 -1.44 -6.14
C GLY A 467 7.90 -2.53 -7.19
N THR A 468 7.18 -3.59 -6.83
CA THR A 468 6.77 -4.67 -7.77
C THR A 468 5.34 -4.54 -8.28
N GLU A 469 4.56 -3.64 -7.66
CA GLU A 469 3.18 -3.36 -8.02
C GLU A 469 3.04 -2.88 -9.48
N LEU A 470 2.01 -3.38 -10.15
CA LEU A 470 1.67 -2.95 -11.50
C LEU A 470 0.89 -1.63 -11.42
N GLY A 471 1.39 -0.58 -12.05
CA GLY A 471 0.69 0.69 -12.12
C GLY A 471 -0.46 0.67 -13.13
N TYR A 472 -1.38 1.62 -13.00
CA TYR A 472 -2.53 1.74 -13.91
C TYR A 472 -2.10 1.90 -15.38
N ARG A 473 -1.00 2.61 -15.66
CA ARG A 473 -0.49 2.79 -17.03
C ARG A 473 0.00 1.49 -17.65
N GLU A 474 0.69 0.65 -16.88
CA GLU A 474 1.12 -0.67 -17.33
C GLU A 474 -0.07 -1.60 -17.60
N VAL A 475 -1.10 -1.58 -16.76
CA VAL A 475 -2.35 -2.33 -16.99
C VAL A 475 -3.05 -1.84 -18.26
N LEU A 476 -3.19 -0.52 -18.44
CA LEU A 476 -3.78 0.07 -19.65
C LEU A 476 -3.00 -0.30 -20.91
N LEU A 477 -1.66 -0.30 -20.85
CA LEU A 477 -0.82 -0.71 -21.98
C LEU A 477 -1.14 -2.15 -22.43
N LEU A 478 -1.18 -3.08 -21.48
CA LEU A 478 -1.50 -4.49 -21.75
C LEU A 478 -2.94 -4.64 -22.27
N SER A 479 -3.88 -3.91 -21.67
CA SER A 479 -5.30 -3.92 -22.04
C SER A 479 -5.52 -3.41 -23.46
N PHE A 480 -4.98 -2.23 -23.80
CA PHE A 480 -5.11 -1.68 -25.14
C PHE A 480 -4.33 -2.49 -26.17
N GLY A 481 -3.16 -3.02 -25.82
CA GLY A 481 -2.43 -3.93 -26.70
C GLY A 481 -3.23 -5.18 -27.06
N LEU A 482 -3.83 -5.85 -26.07
CA LEU A 482 -4.73 -6.99 -26.32
C LEU A 482 -5.97 -6.57 -27.12
N GLY A 483 -6.58 -5.43 -26.80
CA GLY A 483 -7.73 -4.89 -27.51
C GLY A 483 -7.43 -4.61 -28.98
N THR A 484 -6.29 -4.00 -29.29
CA THR A 484 -5.83 -3.76 -30.66
C THR A 484 -5.62 -5.07 -31.40
N LEU A 485 -4.94 -6.05 -30.80
CA LEU A 485 -4.70 -7.36 -31.43
C LEU A 485 -6.02 -8.11 -31.68
N ALA A 486 -6.94 -8.10 -30.73
CA ALA A 486 -8.24 -8.74 -30.86
C ALA A 486 -9.10 -8.07 -31.95
N LEU A 487 -9.17 -6.74 -31.98
CA LEU A 487 -9.92 -6.01 -33.02
C LEU A 487 -9.29 -6.18 -34.40
N ALA A 488 -7.96 -6.17 -34.50
CA ALA A 488 -7.25 -6.46 -35.75
C ALA A 488 -7.59 -7.88 -36.24
N ALA A 489 -7.59 -8.88 -35.34
CA ALA A 489 -7.95 -10.24 -35.69
C ALA A 489 -9.42 -10.38 -36.14
N VAL A 490 -10.36 -9.67 -35.51
CA VAL A 490 -11.77 -9.62 -35.96
C VAL A 490 -11.85 -9.02 -37.37
N LEU A 491 -11.17 -7.90 -37.61
CA LEU A 491 -11.17 -7.23 -38.91
C LEU A 491 -10.52 -8.10 -39.99
N CYS A 492 -9.40 -8.77 -39.70
CA CYS A 492 -8.79 -9.73 -40.63
C CYS A 492 -9.72 -10.91 -40.92
N ASN A 493 -10.40 -11.48 -39.90
CA ASN A 493 -11.36 -12.56 -40.12
C ASN A 493 -12.52 -12.11 -41.01
N LEU A 494 -13.09 -10.93 -40.76
CA LEU A 494 -14.17 -10.35 -41.56
C LEU A 494 -13.73 -9.98 -42.99
N ASP A 495 -12.52 -9.47 -43.17
CA ASP A 495 -12.00 -9.07 -44.49
C ASP A 495 -11.69 -10.29 -45.36
N MET A 496 -11.04 -11.31 -44.79
CA MET A 496 -10.69 -12.55 -45.49
C MET A 496 -11.91 -13.42 -45.84
N GLU A 497 -13.01 -13.31 -45.09
CA GLU A 497 -14.29 -13.95 -45.43
C GLU A 497 -14.97 -13.31 -46.66
N MET A 498 -14.57 -12.08 -47.02
CA MET A 498 -15.30 -11.24 -47.98
C MET A 498 -14.56 -10.98 -49.30
N ASP A 499 -13.43 -11.66 -49.58
CA ASP A 499 -12.71 -11.52 -50.85
C ASP A 499 -13.50 -12.19 -52.01
N PRO A 500 -13.98 -11.41 -53.01
CA PRO A 500 -14.79 -11.91 -54.10
C PRO A 500 -14.04 -12.85 -55.06
N LYS A 501 -12.70 -12.85 -55.06
CA LYS A 501 -11.88 -13.75 -55.89
C LYS A 501 -11.72 -15.13 -55.29
N THR A 502 -11.76 -15.26 -53.96
CA THR A 502 -11.53 -16.53 -53.30
C THR A 502 -12.81 -17.21 -52.88
N LYS A 503 -13.80 -16.55 -52.25
CA LYS A 503 -15.09 -17.14 -51.75
C LYS A 503 -15.00 -18.49 -51.00
N ASP A 504 -13.80 -19.04 -50.87
CA ASP A 504 -13.49 -20.31 -50.28
C ASP A 504 -13.21 -20.04 -48.82
N TYR A 505 -14.07 -20.64 -48.02
CA TYR A 505 -13.82 -20.85 -46.62
C TYR A 505 -12.38 -21.34 -46.39
N LYS A 506 -11.58 -20.55 -45.67
CA LYS A 506 -10.23 -20.95 -45.25
C LYS A 506 -10.25 -21.25 -43.77
N ALA A 507 -10.18 -22.53 -43.40
CA ALA A 507 -10.11 -22.96 -41.99
C ALA A 507 -9.01 -22.22 -41.20
N PHE A 508 -7.96 -21.73 -41.87
CA PHE A 508 -6.90 -20.92 -41.27
C PHE A 508 -7.39 -19.61 -40.63
N THR A 509 -8.40 -18.93 -41.19
CA THR A 509 -8.91 -17.65 -40.63
C THR A 509 -9.69 -17.86 -39.34
N GLU A 510 -10.28 -19.03 -39.16
CA GLU A 510 -10.99 -19.42 -37.94
C GLU A 510 -10.05 -19.80 -36.80
N LEU A 511 -8.75 -19.97 -37.08
CA LEU A 511 -7.72 -20.21 -36.08
C LEU A 511 -7.22 -18.92 -35.42
N LEU A 512 -7.58 -17.74 -35.92
CA LEU A 512 -7.12 -16.46 -35.37
C LEU A 512 -7.51 -16.27 -33.88
N PRO A 513 -8.75 -16.51 -33.43
CA PRO A 513 -9.10 -16.46 -32.02
C PRO A 513 -8.28 -17.46 -31.19
N LEU A 514 -8.11 -18.69 -31.69
CA LEU A 514 -7.33 -19.72 -31.00
C LEU A 514 -5.86 -19.31 -30.84
N LEU A 515 -5.24 -18.77 -31.89
CA LEU A 515 -3.86 -18.27 -31.86
C LEU A 515 -3.70 -17.19 -30.79
N LEU A 516 -4.66 -16.25 -30.69
CA LEU A 516 -4.64 -15.22 -29.66
C LEU A 516 -4.74 -15.81 -28.24
N VAL A 517 -5.61 -16.80 -28.01
CA VAL A 517 -5.67 -17.50 -26.71
C VAL A 517 -4.35 -18.19 -26.40
N LEU A 518 -3.75 -18.91 -27.37
CA LEU A 518 -2.46 -19.57 -27.19
C LEU A 518 -1.34 -18.57 -26.84
N VAL A 519 -1.29 -17.42 -27.52
CA VAL A 519 -0.34 -16.35 -27.21
C VAL A 519 -0.54 -15.83 -25.78
N LEU A 520 -1.79 -15.63 -25.34
CA LEU A 520 -2.08 -15.22 -23.97
C LEU A 520 -1.62 -16.26 -22.93
N LEU A 521 -1.86 -17.55 -23.18
CA LEU A 521 -1.41 -18.64 -22.30
C LEU A 521 0.12 -18.71 -22.24
N ILE A 522 0.80 -18.62 -23.39
CA ILE A 522 2.27 -18.58 -23.46
C ILE A 522 2.80 -17.40 -22.65
N ILE A 523 2.23 -16.20 -22.82
CA ILE A 523 2.62 -15.02 -22.03
C ILE A 523 2.35 -15.26 -20.54
N LEU A 524 1.23 -15.85 -20.16
CA LEU A 524 0.87 -16.06 -18.75
C LEU A 524 1.85 -17.00 -18.03
N PHE A 525 2.20 -18.12 -18.65
CA PHE A 525 3.04 -19.18 -18.07
C PHE A 525 4.54 -19.00 -18.33
N LEU A 526 4.95 -17.97 -19.07
CA LEU A 526 6.35 -17.76 -19.41
C LEU A 526 7.25 -17.60 -18.15
N PRO A 527 8.30 -18.42 -17.97
CA PRO A 527 9.16 -18.36 -16.78
C PRO A 527 10.19 -17.22 -16.83
N PHE A 528 10.43 -16.63 -18.00
CA PHE A 528 11.44 -15.59 -18.20
C PHE A 528 11.03 -14.25 -17.58
N LYS A 529 12.02 -13.39 -17.26
CA LYS A 529 11.82 -12.03 -16.69
C LYS A 529 11.31 -11.02 -17.74
N ILE A 530 10.33 -11.43 -18.53
CA ILE A 530 9.71 -10.68 -19.62
C ILE A 530 8.23 -10.47 -19.24
N LEU A 531 7.65 -9.31 -19.56
CA LEU A 531 6.23 -8.97 -19.29
C LEU A 531 5.78 -9.20 -17.83
N TYR A 532 6.37 -8.45 -16.89
CA TYR A 532 5.90 -8.37 -15.49
C TYR A 532 5.80 -9.72 -14.76
N ARG A 533 6.82 -10.59 -14.91
CA ARG A 533 6.92 -11.93 -14.29
C ARG A 533 6.34 -12.02 -12.87
N THR A 534 6.77 -11.16 -11.94
CA THR A 534 6.31 -11.20 -10.54
C THR A 534 4.78 -11.13 -10.42
N ASN A 535 4.14 -10.27 -11.20
CA ASN A 535 2.68 -10.08 -11.18
C ASN A 535 1.95 -11.27 -11.82
N ARG A 536 2.51 -11.87 -12.89
CA ARG A 536 1.93 -13.09 -13.50
C ARG A 536 1.95 -14.27 -12.54
N PHE A 537 3.09 -14.51 -11.88
CA PHE A 537 3.19 -15.58 -10.90
C PHE A 537 2.31 -15.31 -9.68
N PHE A 538 2.19 -14.05 -9.24
CA PHE A 538 1.23 -13.70 -8.19
C PHE A 538 -0.22 -14.05 -8.57
N PHE A 539 -0.64 -13.68 -9.79
CA PHE A 539 -1.96 -14.04 -10.31
C PHE A 539 -2.16 -15.56 -10.38
N LEU A 540 -1.18 -16.30 -10.92
CA LEU A 540 -1.23 -17.76 -11.01
C LEU A 540 -1.29 -18.43 -9.63
N THR A 541 -0.53 -17.93 -8.66
CA THR A 541 -0.59 -18.42 -7.27
C THR A 541 -1.98 -18.20 -6.68
N CYS A 542 -2.56 -17.00 -6.81
CA CYS A 542 -3.90 -16.71 -6.30
C CYS A 542 -4.98 -17.57 -6.99
N LEU A 543 -4.84 -17.77 -8.31
CA LEU A 543 -5.74 -18.61 -9.09
C LEU A 543 -5.67 -20.07 -8.61
N PHE A 544 -4.46 -20.58 -8.41
CA PHE A 544 -4.22 -21.92 -7.90
C PHE A 544 -4.75 -22.11 -6.48
N HIS A 545 -4.50 -21.16 -5.56
CA HIS A 545 -5.09 -21.17 -4.22
C HIS A 545 -6.63 -21.11 -4.25
N SER A 546 -7.22 -20.43 -5.24
CA SER A 546 -8.68 -20.38 -5.40
C SER A 546 -9.24 -21.73 -5.83
N ILE A 547 -8.58 -22.43 -6.76
CA ILE A 547 -8.97 -23.77 -7.22
C ILE A 547 -8.78 -24.81 -6.10
N CYS A 548 -7.67 -24.71 -5.38
CA CYS A 548 -7.30 -25.60 -4.28
C CYS A 548 -7.66 -25.03 -2.90
N ALA A 549 -8.72 -24.21 -2.82
CA ALA A 549 -9.11 -23.45 -1.63
C ALA A 549 -9.11 -24.23 -0.29
N PRO A 550 -9.53 -25.50 -0.22
CA PRO A 550 -9.50 -26.25 1.04
C PRO A 550 -8.08 -26.54 1.56
N LEU A 551 -7.06 -26.49 0.70
CA LEU A 551 -5.71 -26.97 0.97
C LEU A 551 -4.73 -25.87 1.38
N TYR A 552 -5.10 -24.60 1.21
CA TYR A 552 -4.24 -23.44 1.44
C TYR A 552 -4.95 -22.43 2.34
N LYS A 553 -4.17 -21.70 3.14
CA LYS A 553 -4.69 -20.57 3.89
C LYS A 553 -5.15 -19.47 2.95
N VAL A 554 -6.37 -19.02 3.17
CA VAL A 554 -7.03 -18.05 2.31
C VAL A 554 -6.60 -16.65 2.72
N THR A 555 -5.89 -15.96 1.84
CA THR A 555 -5.51 -14.55 2.04
C THR A 555 -6.48 -13.61 1.32
N LEU A 556 -6.37 -12.30 1.60
CA LEU A 556 -7.19 -11.28 0.95
C LEU A 556 -7.09 -11.29 -0.58
N PRO A 557 -5.90 -11.34 -1.18
CA PRO A 557 -5.76 -11.51 -2.64
C PRO A 557 -6.50 -12.74 -3.19
N ASP A 558 -6.47 -13.88 -2.49
CA ASP A 558 -7.06 -15.13 -2.96
C ASP A 558 -8.58 -15.03 -3.06
N PHE A 559 -9.25 -14.54 -2.00
CA PHE A 559 -10.70 -14.38 -2.05
C PHE A 559 -11.13 -13.20 -2.93
N PHE A 560 -10.32 -12.14 -3.02
CA PHE A 560 -10.60 -11.00 -3.90
C PHE A 560 -10.58 -11.42 -5.38
N LEU A 561 -9.60 -12.25 -5.79
CA LEU A 561 -9.54 -12.81 -7.14
C LEU A 561 -10.72 -13.75 -7.40
N ALA A 562 -11.02 -14.65 -6.46
CA ALA A 562 -12.15 -15.56 -6.61
C ALA A 562 -13.49 -14.82 -6.76
N ASP A 563 -13.66 -13.68 -6.08
CA ASP A 563 -14.80 -12.79 -6.29
C ASP A 563 -14.84 -12.19 -7.71
N GLN A 564 -13.69 -11.87 -8.31
CA GLN A 564 -13.65 -11.48 -9.73
C GLN A 564 -14.12 -12.61 -10.64
N LEU A 565 -13.72 -13.86 -10.36
CA LEU A 565 -14.11 -15.03 -11.15
C LEU A 565 -15.63 -15.26 -11.14
N THR A 566 -16.33 -14.94 -10.04
CA THR A 566 -17.80 -15.02 -9.98
C THR A 566 -18.51 -14.08 -10.96
N SER A 567 -17.86 -12.98 -11.35
CA SER A 567 -18.37 -12.02 -12.34
C SER A 567 -17.88 -12.33 -13.76
N GLN A 568 -17.05 -13.37 -13.94
CA GLN A 568 -16.45 -13.80 -15.21
C GLN A 568 -17.02 -15.13 -15.73
N VAL A 569 -18.16 -15.59 -15.20
CA VAL A 569 -18.80 -16.86 -15.60
C VAL A 569 -18.98 -16.97 -17.12
N GLN A 570 -19.38 -15.88 -17.79
CA GLN A 570 -19.55 -15.89 -19.25
C GLN A 570 -18.21 -16.03 -20.00
N ALA A 571 -17.12 -15.44 -19.50
CA ALA A 571 -15.80 -15.63 -20.08
C ALA A 571 -15.31 -17.08 -19.92
N ILE A 572 -15.59 -17.72 -18.78
CA ILE A 572 -15.24 -19.13 -18.57
C ILE A 572 -16.08 -20.04 -19.49
N ARG A 573 -17.36 -19.73 -19.71
CA ARG A 573 -18.20 -20.40 -20.73
C ARG A 573 -17.69 -20.18 -22.15
N SER A 574 -17.15 -19.01 -22.47
CA SER A 574 -16.47 -18.81 -23.75
C SER A 574 -15.28 -19.75 -23.89
N LEU A 575 -14.45 -19.93 -22.84
CA LEU A 575 -13.32 -20.88 -22.86
C LEU A 575 -13.78 -22.33 -23.04
N GLU A 576 -14.88 -22.74 -22.41
CA GLU A 576 -15.51 -24.04 -22.67
C GLU A 576 -15.93 -24.16 -24.15
N PHE A 577 -16.50 -23.11 -24.73
CA PHE A 577 -16.85 -23.07 -26.15
C PHE A 577 -15.62 -23.13 -27.08
N TYR A 578 -14.46 -22.60 -26.69
CA TYR A 578 -13.20 -22.83 -27.42
C TYR A 578 -12.88 -24.33 -27.48
N VAL A 579 -12.97 -25.04 -26.35
CA VAL A 579 -12.72 -26.49 -26.30
C VAL A 579 -13.71 -27.24 -27.18
N CYS A 580 -14.98 -26.85 -27.14
CA CYS A 580 -16.05 -27.41 -27.98
C CYS A 580 -15.77 -27.19 -29.48
N TYR A 581 -15.64 -25.94 -29.92
CA TYR A 581 -15.56 -25.56 -31.33
C TYR A 581 -14.30 -26.07 -32.03
N TYR A 582 -13.14 -25.97 -31.38
CA TYR A 582 -11.88 -26.44 -31.96
C TYR A 582 -11.66 -27.94 -31.74
N GLY A 583 -12.08 -28.49 -30.60
CA GLY A 583 -11.92 -29.91 -30.27
C GLY A 583 -12.80 -30.82 -31.12
N TRP A 584 -14.03 -30.40 -31.46
CA TRP A 584 -14.94 -31.17 -32.31
C TRP A 584 -14.69 -31.02 -33.81
N GLY A 585 -13.78 -30.11 -34.21
CA GLY A 585 -13.51 -29.82 -35.62
C GLY A 585 -14.55 -28.94 -36.32
N ASP A 586 -15.49 -28.36 -35.56
CA ASP A 586 -16.56 -27.47 -36.06
C ASP A 586 -15.98 -26.23 -36.78
N PHE A 587 -14.76 -25.82 -36.42
CA PHE A 587 -13.97 -24.78 -37.08
C PHE A 587 -13.49 -25.11 -38.51
N LYS A 588 -13.77 -26.31 -39.05
CA LYS A 588 -13.41 -26.67 -40.44
C LYS A 588 -14.51 -26.39 -41.46
N HIS A 589 -15.74 -26.22 -40.98
CA HIS A 589 -16.90 -25.97 -41.84
C HIS A 589 -17.81 -24.88 -41.27
N ARG A 590 -17.34 -24.15 -40.24
CA ARG A 590 -18.12 -23.17 -39.44
C ARG A 590 -19.47 -23.72 -39.03
N GLU A 591 -19.44 -24.93 -38.46
CA GLU A 591 -20.62 -25.57 -37.89
C GLU A 591 -20.67 -25.33 -36.38
N ASN A 592 -21.75 -25.77 -35.74
CA ASN A 592 -21.90 -25.65 -34.29
C ASN A 592 -22.58 -26.91 -33.73
N LYS A 593 -22.12 -28.08 -34.22
CA LYS A 593 -22.68 -29.39 -33.84
C LYS A 593 -22.38 -29.69 -32.38
N CYS A 594 -21.24 -29.21 -31.87
CA CYS A 594 -20.81 -29.48 -30.51
C CYS A 594 -21.78 -28.90 -29.45
N ARG A 595 -22.48 -27.78 -29.73
CA ARG A 595 -23.52 -27.22 -28.84
C ARG A 595 -24.72 -28.14 -28.62
N GLY A 596 -25.02 -29.01 -29.58
CA GLY A 596 -26.10 -30.00 -29.48
C GLY A 596 -25.73 -31.22 -28.64
N SER A 597 -24.47 -31.37 -28.24
CA SER A 597 -24.03 -32.51 -27.42
C SER A 597 -24.51 -32.39 -25.98
N ASN A 598 -25.02 -33.50 -25.42
CA ASN A 598 -25.33 -33.62 -24.00
C ASN A 598 -24.12 -33.33 -23.10
N VAL A 599 -22.91 -33.60 -23.59
CA VAL A 599 -21.65 -33.31 -22.87
C VAL A 599 -21.50 -31.79 -22.71
N PHE A 600 -21.60 -31.02 -23.79
CA PHE A 600 -21.49 -29.57 -23.74
C PHE A 600 -22.59 -28.95 -22.88
N ALA A 601 -23.84 -29.41 -23.02
CA ALA A 601 -24.93 -28.93 -22.18
C ALA A 601 -24.65 -29.15 -20.68
N THR A 602 -24.08 -30.29 -20.30
CA THR A 602 -23.74 -30.62 -18.91
C THR A 602 -22.63 -29.72 -18.37
N PHE A 603 -21.53 -29.58 -19.12
CA PHE A 603 -20.40 -28.74 -18.72
C PHE A 603 -20.76 -27.25 -18.66
N TYR A 604 -21.67 -26.78 -19.52
CA TYR A 604 -22.13 -25.39 -19.55
C TYR A 604 -22.78 -24.93 -18.22
N PHE A 605 -23.37 -25.88 -17.49
CA PHE A 605 -23.89 -25.66 -16.15
C PHE A 605 -22.83 -25.83 -15.07
N ILE A 606 -22.02 -26.89 -15.13
CA ILE A 606 -20.95 -27.14 -14.15
C ILE A 606 -19.99 -25.94 -14.09
N VAL A 607 -19.54 -25.45 -15.25
CA VAL A 607 -18.62 -24.33 -15.38
C VAL A 607 -19.17 -23.05 -14.73
N ALA A 608 -20.48 -22.85 -14.76
CA ALA A 608 -21.11 -21.69 -14.12
C ALA A 608 -21.13 -21.76 -12.58
N VAL A 609 -21.08 -22.98 -12.03
CA VAL A 609 -21.10 -23.22 -10.57
C VAL A 609 -19.69 -23.15 -9.97
N LEU A 610 -18.65 -23.49 -10.73
CA LEU A 610 -17.26 -23.58 -10.26
C LEU A 610 -16.76 -22.32 -9.51
N PRO A 611 -16.93 -21.08 -9.99
CA PRO A 611 -16.43 -19.90 -9.27
C PRO A 611 -17.08 -19.69 -7.91
N TYR A 612 -18.39 -19.99 -7.80
CA TYR A 612 -19.12 -19.87 -6.55
C TYR A 612 -18.74 -20.97 -5.55
N MET A 613 -18.50 -22.19 -6.06
CA MET A 613 -17.98 -23.30 -5.23
C MET A 613 -16.61 -22.98 -4.66
N ALA A 614 -15.70 -22.42 -5.46
CA ALA A 614 -14.39 -21.99 -4.98
C ALA A 614 -14.51 -20.98 -3.82
N ARG A 615 -15.39 -19.98 -3.93
CA ARG A 615 -15.65 -19.02 -2.84
C ARG A 615 -16.29 -19.66 -1.61
N LEU A 616 -17.26 -20.56 -1.79
CA LEU A 616 -17.88 -21.30 -0.69
C LEU A 616 -16.82 -22.08 0.10
N LEU A 617 -15.94 -22.82 -0.58
CA LEU A 617 -14.86 -23.58 0.05
C LEU A 617 -13.86 -22.68 0.79
N GLN A 618 -13.51 -21.52 0.22
CA GLN A 618 -12.68 -20.52 0.91
C GLN A 618 -13.35 -19.99 2.18
N CYS A 619 -14.65 -19.69 2.14
CA CYS A 619 -15.40 -19.22 3.30
C CYS A 619 -15.49 -20.28 4.40
N LEU A 620 -15.75 -21.54 4.03
CA LEU A 620 -15.74 -22.66 4.97
C LEU A 620 -14.36 -22.85 5.60
N ARG A 621 -13.27 -22.76 4.81
CA ARG A 621 -11.91 -22.86 5.34
C ARG A 621 -11.63 -21.79 6.39
N ARG A 622 -11.98 -20.53 6.09
CA ARG A 622 -11.82 -19.42 7.04
C ARG A 622 -12.70 -19.56 8.27
N LEU A 623 -13.91 -20.09 8.15
CA LEU A 623 -14.77 -20.41 9.29
C LEU A 623 -14.10 -21.40 10.25
N PHE A 624 -13.48 -22.47 9.72
CA PHE A 624 -12.78 -23.45 10.55
C PHE A 624 -11.47 -22.92 11.15
N GLU A 625 -10.69 -22.13 10.40
CA GLU A 625 -9.41 -21.57 10.86
C GLU A 625 -9.57 -20.40 11.84
N GLU A 626 -10.40 -19.41 11.48
CA GLU A 626 -10.55 -18.16 12.22
C GLU A 626 -11.62 -18.28 13.33
N ARG A 627 -12.46 -19.31 13.28
CA ARG A 627 -13.62 -19.53 14.18
C ARG A 627 -14.59 -18.33 14.23
N ASP A 628 -14.62 -17.52 13.18
CA ASP A 628 -15.46 -16.34 13.06
C ASP A 628 -16.78 -16.69 12.30
N PRO A 629 -17.95 -16.61 12.96
CA PRO A 629 -19.23 -16.95 12.35
C PRO A 629 -19.59 -16.05 11.16
N VAL A 630 -19.02 -14.84 11.06
CA VAL A 630 -19.23 -13.94 9.91
C VAL A 630 -18.76 -14.61 8.61
N GLN A 631 -17.72 -15.44 8.65
CA GLN A 631 -17.26 -16.19 7.48
C GLN A 631 -18.28 -17.25 7.03
N GLY A 632 -19.04 -17.82 7.96
CA GLY A 632 -20.13 -18.76 7.68
C GLY A 632 -21.29 -18.09 6.94
N TYR A 633 -21.71 -16.89 7.37
CA TYR A 633 -22.72 -16.10 6.66
C TYR A 633 -22.25 -15.70 5.26
N ASN A 634 -20.96 -15.42 5.09
CA ASN A 634 -20.39 -15.20 3.76
C ASN A 634 -20.47 -16.46 2.90
N GLY A 635 -20.20 -17.64 3.47
CA GLY A 635 -20.39 -18.93 2.79
C GLY A 635 -21.84 -19.13 2.34
N LEU A 636 -22.82 -18.79 3.18
CA LEU A 636 -24.25 -18.90 2.87
C LEU A 636 -24.63 -18.08 1.62
N LYS A 637 -24.02 -16.89 1.42
CA LYS A 637 -24.19 -16.08 0.20
C LYS A 637 -23.92 -16.90 -1.07
N TYR A 638 -22.77 -17.57 -1.10
CA TYR A 638 -22.35 -18.34 -2.27
C TYR A 638 -23.14 -19.63 -2.41
N PHE A 639 -23.47 -20.30 -1.29
CA PHE A 639 -24.34 -21.47 -1.28
C PHE A 639 -25.72 -21.17 -1.88
N LEU A 640 -26.39 -20.09 -1.45
CA LEU A 640 -27.68 -19.67 -2.01
C LEU A 640 -27.57 -19.37 -3.52
N THR A 641 -26.46 -18.80 -3.96
CA THR A 641 -26.21 -18.53 -5.38
C THR A 641 -26.04 -19.84 -6.18
N ILE A 642 -25.32 -20.83 -5.64
CA ILE A 642 -25.17 -22.15 -6.24
C ILE A 642 -26.54 -22.83 -6.39
N VAL A 643 -27.35 -22.82 -5.33
CA VAL A 643 -28.71 -23.37 -5.37
C VAL A 643 -29.56 -22.68 -6.44
N ALA A 644 -29.51 -21.35 -6.53
CA ALA A 644 -30.22 -20.60 -7.57
C ALA A 644 -29.78 -21.00 -8.99
N VAL A 645 -28.48 -21.18 -9.22
CA VAL A 645 -27.92 -21.62 -10.51
C VAL A 645 -28.34 -23.06 -10.84
N CYS A 646 -28.28 -23.98 -9.88
CA CYS A 646 -28.70 -25.37 -10.07
C CYS A 646 -30.21 -25.50 -10.34
N LEU A 647 -31.05 -24.75 -9.62
CA LEU A 647 -32.50 -24.75 -9.87
C LEU A 647 -32.84 -24.17 -11.25
N ARG A 648 -32.07 -23.17 -11.71
CA ARG A 648 -32.19 -22.68 -13.09
C ARG A 648 -31.91 -23.78 -14.11
N THR A 649 -30.90 -24.63 -13.88
CA THR A 649 -30.63 -25.80 -14.73
C THR A 649 -31.82 -26.76 -14.72
N ALA A 650 -32.38 -27.06 -13.55
CA ALA A 650 -33.56 -27.93 -13.44
C ALA A 650 -34.77 -27.36 -14.22
N TYR A 651 -34.99 -26.05 -14.18
CA TYR A 651 -36.05 -25.39 -14.97
C TYR A 651 -35.80 -25.44 -16.48
N TYR A 652 -34.55 -25.37 -16.93
CA TYR A 652 -34.22 -25.51 -18.35
C TYR A 652 -34.60 -26.89 -18.90
N VAL A 653 -34.47 -27.94 -18.08
CA VAL A 653 -34.84 -29.31 -18.44
C VAL A 653 -36.34 -29.55 -18.28
N ASN A 654 -36.95 -29.04 -17.20
CA ASN A 654 -38.37 -29.22 -16.87
C ASN A 654 -39.11 -27.88 -16.87
N THR A 655 -39.67 -27.51 -18.02
CA THR A 655 -40.38 -26.24 -18.23
C THR A 655 -41.79 -26.25 -17.62
N GLY A 656 -41.87 -26.18 -16.29
CA GLY A 656 -43.12 -26.04 -15.54
C GLY A 656 -43.28 -24.66 -14.92
N ILE A 657 -44.52 -24.18 -14.77
CA ILE A 657 -44.82 -22.89 -14.12
C ILE A 657 -44.36 -22.90 -12.65
N GLY A 658 -44.54 -24.02 -11.94
CA GLY A 658 -44.05 -24.18 -10.56
C GLY A 658 -42.54 -24.02 -10.45
N TRP A 659 -41.78 -24.61 -11.36
CA TRP A 659 -40.31 -24.44 -11.43
C TRP A 659 -39.91 -22.99 -11.69
N ARG A 660 -40.62 -22.29 -12.57
CA ARG A 660 -40.36 -20.86 -12.83
C ARG A 660 -40.54 -20.00 -11.58
N VAL A 661 -41.60 -20.26 -10.79
CA VAL A 661 -41.88 -19.53 -9.54
C VAL A 661 -40.79 -19.83 -8.50
N ILE A 662 -40.45 -21.10 -8.30
CA ILE A 662 -39.40 -21.53 -7.36
C ILE A 662 -38.05 -20.88 -7.72
N VAL A 663 -37.64 -20.96 -8.99
CA VAL A 663 -36.39 -20.34 -9.46
C VAL A 663 -36.40 -18.83 -9.26
N GLY A 664 -37.53 -18.17 -9.54
CA GLY A 664 -37.69 -16.73 -9.32
C GLY A 664 -37.51 -16.34 -7.85
N ILE A 665 -38.16 -17.04 -6.93
CA ILE A 665 -38.08 -16.78 -5.49
C ILE A 665 -36.66 -17.01 -4.97
N VAL A 666 -36.06 -18.17 -5.27
CA VAL A 666 -34.71 -18.49 -4.77
C VAL A 666 -33.66 -17.54 -5.34
N SER A 667 -33.77 -17.17 -6.62
CA SER A 667 -32.88 -16.18 -7.25
C SER A 667 -33.04 -14.79 -6.61
N ALA A 668 -34.26 -14.38 -6.28
CA ALA A 668 -34.52 -13.11 -5.60
C ALA A 668 -33.93 -13.10 -4.18
N ILE A 669 -34.10 -14.18 -3.41
CA ILE A 669 -33.50 -14.33 -2.08
C ILE A 669 -31.98 -14.24 -2.15
N ALA A 670 -31.35 -14.99 -3.07
CA ALA A 670 -29.91 -14.96 -3.29
C ALA A 670 -29.43 -13.54 -3.66
N ALA A 671 -30.15 -12.84 -4.55
CA ALA A 671 -29.83 -11.49 -4.96
C ALA A 671 -29.94 -10.48 -3.80
N ILE A 672 -30.99 -10.56 -2.98
CA ILE A 672 -31.19 -9.71 -1.80
C ILE A 672 -30.07 -9.93 -0.79
N PHE A 673 -29.77 -11.18 -0.45
CA PHE A 673 -28.72 -11.51 0.51
C PHE A 673 -27.34 -11.02 0.02
N CYS A 674 -27.05 -11.24 -1.26
CA CYS A 674 -25.82 -10.73 -1.86
C CYS A 674 -25.73 -9.20 -1.83
N THR A 675 -26.83 -8.50 -2.13
CA THR A 675 -26.89 -7.04 -2.14
C THR A 675 -26.68 -6.48 -0.74
N TYR A 676 -27.32 -7.09 0.27
CA TYR A 676 -27.10 -6.76 1.68
C TYR A 676 -25.63 -6.93 2.06
N TRP A 677 -25.01 -8.05 1.66
CA TRP A 677 -23.60 -8.30 1.94
C TRP A 677 -22.68 -7.25 1.33
N ASP A 678 -22.89 -6.92 0.05
CA ASP A 678 -22.09 -5.93 -0.66
C ASP A 678 -22.15 -4.56 0.05
N PHE A 679 -23.32 -4.15 0.56
CA PHE A 679 -23.47 -2.86 1.24
C PHE A 679 -22.95 -2.84 2.67
N VAL A 680 -23.28 -3.85 3.48
CA VAL A 680 -22.99 -3.83 4.92
C VAL A 680 -21.56 -4.29 5.20
N TYR A 681 -21.13 -5.41 4.64
CA TYR A 681 -19.85 -6.02 4.98
C TYR A 681 -18.72 -5.56 4.04
N ASP A 682 -18.97 -5.60 2.73
CA ASP A 682 -17.91 -5.27 1.76
C ASP A 682 -17.64 -3.76 1.73
N TRP A 683 -18.70 -2.94 1.66
CA TRP A 683 -18.57 -1.47 1.61
C TRP A 683 -18.65 -0.80 2.99
N GLY A 684 -19.13 -1.48 4.03
CA GLY A 684 -19.24 -0.89 5.37
C GLY A 684 -20.30 0.21 5.48
N LEU A 685 -21.31 0.22 4.61
CA LEU A 685 -22.37 1.22 4.56
C LEU A 685 -23.62 0.78 5.35
N LEU A 686 -24.71 1.55 5.22
CA LEU A 686 -26.01 1.36 5.88
C LEU A 686 -25.97 1.50 7.41
N ASN A 687 -24.96 2.16 7.96
CA ASN A 687 -24.95 2.53 9.37
C ASN A 687 -25.86 3.74 9.62
N ARG A 688 -26.99 3.53 10.31
CA ARG A 688 -27.93 4.59 10.70
C ARG A 688 -27.39 5.52 11.79
N GLN A 689 -26.44 5.06 12.59
CA GLN A 689 -25.89 5.79 13.74
C GLN A 689 -24.67 6.66 13.39
N SER A 690 -24.24 6.68 12.13
CA SER A 690 -23.09 7.48 11.72
C SER A 690 -23.47 8.96 11.53
N LYS A 691 -22.46 9.83 11.53
CA LYS A 691 -22.60 11.27 11.24
C LYS A 691 -23.17 11.54 9.84
N ASN A 692 -23.04 10.57 8.93
CA ASN A 692 -23.59 10.61 7.57
C ASN A 692 -24.63 9.50 7.45
N PRO A 693 -25.93 9.76 7.70
CA PRO A 693 -26.94 8.70 7.74
C PRO A 693 -26.81 7.73 6.55
N TRP A 694 -26.74 6.43 6.84
CA TRP A 694 -26.59 5.33 5.87
C TRP A 694 -25.21 5.18 5.21
N LEU A 695 -24.27 6.07 5.49
CA LEU A 695 -22.87 6.00 5.05
C LEU A 695 -21.94 5.84 6.25
N ARG A 696 -20.62 5.75 5.98
CA ARG A 696 -19.58 5.75 7.02
C ARG A 696 -19.28 7.17 7.50
N ASP A 697 -18.70 7.28 8.69
CA ASP A 697 -18.22 8.56 9.23
C ASP A 697 -17.06 9.12 8.40
N LYS A 698 -16.15 8.25 7.97
CA LYS A 698 -15.02 8.58 7.11
C LYS A 698 -15.29 8.10 5.69
N LEU A 699 -15.12 9.00 4.72
CA LEU A 699 -15.31 8.77 3.30
C LEU A 699 -14.07 9.32 2.58
N LEU A 700 -13.41 8.52 1.73
CA LEU A 700 -12.26 9.03 0.96
C LEU A 700 -12.71 9.85 -0.24
N VAL A 701 -13.84 9.47 -0.86
CA VAL A 701 -14.47 10.26 -1.92
C VAL A 701 -15.24 11.44 -1.27
N PRO A 702 -14.93 12.70 -1.62
CA PRO A 702 -15.55 13.87 -0.96
C PRO A 702 -17.07 13.99 -1.18
N HIS A 703 -17.57 13.46 -2.29
CA HIS A 703 -18.94 13.65 -2.73
C HIS A 703 -19.85 12.49 -2.33
N LYS A 704 -20.77 12.74 -1.40
CA LYS A 704 -21.71 11.73 -0.86
C LYS A 704 -22.61 11.10 -1.92
N TYR A 705 -23.03 11.87 -2.93
CA TYR A 705 -23.92 11.38 -4.00
C TYR A 705 -23.30 10.23 -4.81
N ILE A 706 -21.97 10.12 -4.87
CA ILE A 706 -21.28 9.04 -5.56
C ILE A 706 -21.56 7.70 -4.87
N TYR A 707 -21.60 7.66 -3.54
CA TYR A 707 -21.91 6.44 -2.79
C TYR A 707 -23.37 6.01 -2.99
N PHE A 708 -24.32 6.96 -2.90
CA PHE A 708 -25.72 6.65 -3.15
C PHE A 708 -25.98 6.22 -4.60
N GLY A 709 -25.31 6.86 -5.56
CA GLY A 709 -25.33 6.44 -6.96
C GLY A 709 -24.77 5.02 -7.15
N ALA A 710 -23.67 4.68 -6.48
CA ALA A 710 -23.10 3.34 -6.51
C ALA A 710 -24.02 2.29 -5.87
N ILE A 711 -24.70 2.63 -4.77
CA ILE A 711 -25.73 1.78 -4.15
C ILE A 711 -26.85 1.50 -5.16
N GLY A 712 -27.44 2.56 -5.74
CA GLY A 712 -28.51 2.41 -6.73
C GLY A 712 -28.08 1.60 -7.95
N LEU A 713 -26.90 1.89 -8.50
CA LEU A 713 -26.33 1.16 -9.63
C LEU A 713 -26.10 -0.32 -9.30
N ASN A 714 -25.56 -0.64 -8.11
CA ASN A 714 -25.33 -2.03 -7.71
C ASN A 714 -26.65 -2.80 -7.61
N VAL A 715 -27.71 -2.21 -7.06
CA VAL A 715 -29.05 -2.84 -7.06
C VAL A 715 -29.50 -3.10 -8.48
N VAL A 716 -29.56 -2.08 -9.34
CA VAL A 716 -30.06 -2.23 -10.72
C VAL A 716 -29.29 -3.32 -11.48
N LEU A 717 -27.95 -3.32 -11.41
CA LEU A 717 -27.13 -4.30 -12.11
C LEU A 717 -27.20 -5.71 -11.49
N ARG A 718 -27.42 -5.85 -10.17
CA ARG A 718 -27.61 -7.15 -9.53
C ARG A 718 -28.93 -7.80 -9.97
N PHE A 719 -29.99 -7.00 -10.07
CA PHE A 719 -31.28 -7.47 -10.56
C PHE A 719 -31.32 -7.63 -12.08
N ALA A 720 -30.42 -6.99 -12.84
CA ALA A 720 -30.27 -7.25 -14.27
C ALA A 720 -29.90 -8.73 -14.56
N TRP A 721 -29.23 -9.42 -13.64
CA TRP A 721 -28.97 -10.86 -13.78
C TRP A 721 -30.26 -11.71 -13.78
N LEU A 722 -31.31 -11.30 -13.04
CA LEU A 722 -32.63 -11.97 -13.06
C LEU A 722 -33.31 -11.89 -14.43
N GLN A 723 -32.95 -10.92 -15.27
CA GLN A 723 -33.45 -10.86 -16.65
C GLN A 723 -33.13 -12.14 -17.43
N THR A 724 -31.93 -12.70 -17.21
CA THR A 724 -31.52 -13.95 -17.85
C THR A 724 -32.33 -15.14 -17.35
N VAL A 725 -32.93 -15.04 -16.15
CA VAL A 725 -33.73 -16.07 -15.48
C VAL A 725 -35.20 -16.00 -15.93
N LEU A 726 -35.74 -14.78 -16.07
CA LEU A 726 -37.15 -14.54 -16.37
C LEU A 726 -37.50 -14.58 -17.87
N ASN A 727 -36.48 -14.65 -18.73
CA ASN A 727 -36.56 -14.79 -20.18
C ASN A 727 -37.43 -13.72 -20.86
N PHE A 728 -37.21 -12.46 -20.49
CA PHE A 728 -37.85 -11.33 -21.14
C PHE A 728 -37.48 -11.27 -22.62
N LYS A 729 -38.47 -11.12 -23.50
CA LYS A 729 -38.27 -11.04 -24.96
C LYS A 729 -37.68 -9.67 -25.31
N PHE A 730 -36.47 -9.66 -25.85
CA PHE A 730 -35.83 -8.48 -26.45
C PHE A 730 -35.54 -8.79 -27.93
N ASP A 731 -35.61 -7.78 -28.80
CA ASP A 731 -35.31 -7.90 -30.24
C ASP A 731 -33.81 -8.07 -30.56
N LEU A 732 -32.98 -8.33 -29.53
CA LEU A 732 -31.55 -8.57 -29.66
C LEU A 732 -31.25 -10.06 -29.79
N HIS A 733 -30.25 -10.41 -30.60
CA HIS A 733 -29.75 -11.77 -30.67
C HIS A 733 -29.25 -12.24 -29.29
N ARG A 734 -29.48 -13.51 -28.96
CA ARG A 734 -29.22 -14.09 -27.63
C ARG A 734 -27.77 -13.88 -27.15
N GLU A 735 -26.81 -14.10 -28.04
CA GLU A 735 -25.38 -13.94 -27.72
C GLU A 735 -25.01 -12.47 -27.45
N THR A 736 -25.61 -11.53 -28.19
CA THR A 736 -25.43 -10.08 -27.94
C THR A 736 -25.95 -9.69 -26.57
N LEU A 737 -27.13 -10.19 -26.20
CA LEU A 737 -27.71 -9.92 -24.88
C LEU A 737 -26.85 -10.53 -23.76
N ALA A 738 -26.37 -11.77 -23.94
CA ALA A 738 -25.47 -12.41 -22.99
C ALA A 738 -24.17 -11.61 -22.80
N THR A 739 -23.57 -11.13 -23.88
CA THR A 739 -22.36 -10.28 -23.85
C THR A 739 -22.63 -8.94 -23.17
N LEU A 740 -23.78 -8.31 -23.40
CA LEU A 740 -24.18 -7.06 -22.73
C LEU A 740 -24.30 -7.26 -21.21
N VAL A 741 -25.05 -8.28 -20.78
CA VAL A 741 -25.26 -8.58 -19.35
C VAL A 741 -23.93 -8.94 -18.68
N ALA A 742 -23.07 -9.72 -19.33
CA ALA A 742 -21.75 -10.04 -18.82
C ALA A 742 -20.86 -8.78 -18.70
N SER A 743 -20.91 -7.88 -19.67
CA SER A 743 -20.17 -6.62 -19.63
C SER A 743 -20.63 -5.73 -18.47
N LEU A 744 -21.94 -5.64 -18.23
CA LEU A 744 -22.51 -4.91 -17.10
C LEU A 744 -22.10 -5.52 -15.76
N GLU A 745 -22.04 -6.84 -15.64
CA GLU A 745 -21.57 -7.54 -14.43
C GLU A 745 -20.09 -7.27 -14.16
N ILE A 746 -19.25 -7.21 -15.20
CA ILE A 746 -17.82 -6.82 -15.08
C ILE A 746 -17.70 -5.37 -14.58
N ILE A 747 -18.49 -4.44 -15.12
CA ILE A 747 -18.50 -3.04 -14.68
C ILE A 747 -18.95 -2.94 -13.22
N ARG A 748 -20.03 -3.64 -12.85
CA ARG A 748 -20.53 -3.70 -11.46
C ARG A 748 -19.43 -4.17 -10.51
N ARG A 749 -18.68 -5.21 -10.89
CA ARG A 749 -17.58 -5.74 -10.09
C ARG A 749 -16.42 -4.74 -9.96
N GLY A 750 -16.10 -3.99 -11.01
CA GLY A 750 -15.13 -2.88 -10.92
C GLY A 750 -15.56 -1.82 -9.90
N VAL A 751 -16.82 -1.40 -9.92
CA VAL A 751 -17.35 -0.48 -8.90
C VAL A 751 -17.22 -1.09 -7.50
N TRP A 752 -17.54 -2.38 -7.33
CA TRP A 752 -17.39 -3.08 -6.06
C TRP A 752 -15.92 -3.12 -5.58
N ASN A 753 -14.95 -3.32 -6.48
CA ASN A 753 -13.52 -3.35 -6.15
C ASN A 753 -13.08 -2.04 -5.47
N PHE A 754 -13.49 -0.90 -6.03
CA PHE A 754 -13.13 0.41 -5.49
C PHE A 754 -13.57 0.56 -4.03
N PHE A 755 -14.87 0.37 -3.75
CA PHE A 755 -15.44 0.56 -2.42
C PHE A 755 -15.01 -0.54 -1.43
N ARG A 756 -14.79 -1.78 -1.89
CA ARG A 756 -14.28 -2.86 -1.04
C ARG A 756 -12.88 -2.54 -0.51
N LEU A 757 -11.98 -2.09 -1.38
CA LEU A 757 -10.62 -1.72 -0.98
C LEU A 757 -10.58 -0.43 -0.15
N GLU A 758 -11.46 0.52 -0.46
CA GLU A 758 -11.65 1.71 0.38
C GLU A 758 -12.05 1.33 1.82
N ASN A 759 -13.00 0.41 1.97
CA ASN A 759 -13.43 -0.08 3.28
C ASN A 759 -12.30 -0.78 4.03
N GLU A 760 -11.55 -1.63 3.35
CA GLU A 760 -10.40 -2.33 3.93
C GLU A 760 -9.31 -1.34 4.38
N HIS A 761 -9.06 -0.30 3.57
CA HIS A 761 -8.12 0.76 3.92
C HIS A 761 -8.58 1.52 5.17
N LEU A 762 -9.85 1.93 5.24
CA LEU A 762 -10.40 2.62 6.39
C LEU A 762 -10.34 1.79 7.67
N ASN A 763 -10.57 0.48 7.57
CA ASN A 763 -10.40 -0.44 8.70
C ASN A 763 -8.93 -0.53 9.17
N ASN A 764 -7.97 -0.52 8.24
CA ASN A 764 -6.55 -0.47 8.57
C ASN A 764 -6.14 0.88 9.19
N VAL A 765 -6.66 2.00 8.66
CA VAL A 765 -6.48 3.35 9.24
C VAL A 765 -7.05 3.41 10.66
N GLY A 766 -8.24 2.85 10.89
CA GLY A 766 -8.87 2.79 12.21
C GLY A 766 -8.03 2.03 13.25
N LYS A 767 -7.21 1.07 12.80
CA LYS A 767 -6.27 0.30 13.62
C LYS A 767 -4.84 0.84 13.58
N TYR A 768 -4.60 2.01 12.96
CA TYR A 768 -3.28 2.61 12.73
C TYR A 768 -2.25 1.66 12.06
N ARG A 769 -2.73 0.72 11.26
CA ARG A 769 -1.91 -0.36 10.67
C ARG A 769 -1.34 0.07 9.32
N ALA A 770 -0.16 0.69 9.35
CA ALA A 770 0.60 1.06 8.15
C ALA A 770 1.53 -0.06 7.63
N PHE A 771 1.76 -1.11 8.43
CA PHE A 771 2.75 -2.16 8.13
C PHE A 771 2.23 -3.57 8.42
N LYS A 772 2.87 -4.56 7.80
CA LYS A 772 2.55 -5.97 8.01
C LYS A 772 3.43 -6.45 9.15
N SER A 773 2.93 -7.39 9.94
CA SER A 773 3.81 -8.13 10.85
C SER A 773 4.59 -9.12 9.99
N VAL A 774 5.90 -8.95 9.90
CA VAL A 774 6.78 -9.96 9.30
C VAL A 774 6.93 -11.09 10.31
N PRO A 775 6.60 -12.34 9.97
CA PRO A 775 6.87 -13.44 10.86
C PRO A 775 8.39 -13.57 11.06
N LEU A 776 8.81 -13.57 12.31
CA LEU A 776 10.21 -13.72 12.69
C LEU A 776 10.65 -15.19 12.59
N PRO A 777 11.92 -15.46 12.26
CA PRO A 777 12.41 -16.82 12.05
C PRO A 777 12.48 -17.66 13.33
N PHE A 778 12.62 -17.02 14.50
CA PHE A 778 12.80 -17.70 15.77
C PHE A 778 11.66 -17.34 16.73
N ASN A 779 11.06 -18.32 17.37
CA ASN A 779 10.17 -18.12 18.53
C ASN A 779 10.94 -18.49 19.80
N TYR A 780 10.83 -17.66 20.83
CA TYR A 780 11.30 -17.97 22.17
C TYR A 780 10.15 -18.62 22.93
N ASP A 781 10.40 -19.72 23.63
CA ASP A 781 9.42 -20.29 24.55
C ASP A 781 9.31 -19.35 25.77
N GLU A 782 8.27 -18.52 25.81
CA GLU A 782 7.97 -17.59 26.93
C GLU A 782 7.12 -18.28 28.02
N ASP A 783 7.37 -19.55 28.32
CA ASP A 783 6.58 -20.32 29.32
C ASP A 783 7.22 -20.37 30.72
N ASP A 784 8.38 -19.74 30.97
CA ASP A 784 9.05 -19.81 32.29
C ASP A 784 8.99 -18.53 33.14
N ASP A 785 8.44 -17.40 32.64
CA ASP A 785 8.42 -16.12 33.39
C ASP A 785 7.05 -15.79 34.02
N LYS A 786 6.22 -16.80 34.32
CA LYS A 786 4.89 -16.61 34.96
C LYS A 786 4.80 -16.99 36.44
N ASP A 787 5.89 -17.44 37.04
CA ASP A 787 5.97 -17.66 38.47
C ASP A 787 7.07 -16.76 39.05
N ASP A 788 6.70 -15.52 39.39
CA ASP A 788 7.26 -14.71 40.48
C ASP A 788 6.30 -13.57 40.87
#